data_AF-M1MIP5-F1
#
_entry.id   AF-M1MIP5-F1
#
_cell.length_a   1.000
_cell.length_b   1.000
_cell.length_c   1.000
_cell.angle_alpha   90.00
_cell.angle_beta   90.00
_cell.angle_gamma   90.00
#
_symmetry.space_group_name_H-M   'P 1'
#
loop_
_entity.id
_entity.type
_entity.pdbx_description
1 polymer ?
#
loop_
_entity_poly.entity_id
_entity_poly.type
_entity_poly.pdbx_seq_one_letter_code
_entity_poly.pdbx_strand_id
1 'polypeptide(L)'
;MNIKKKFVTLVLTFAMILSFIPTLNVQAATTDYKLISESEVTSKEAKNWAKSKGASSDFLKLADLYFKYSSDHGDVNPAIAYVQAAVETGYGNFGGVLDSSYYNPCGLKKSSGSGTDKDTYQKFDSWDEGVQAHLDHLALLAGVKGYPRDSSYDEKQSSSLKGKAIKISDLSGIWATNTSYGDQIINLYKDLINSTKDNTNTDSKDNSSPNPGKPETIPNSPNITTVVGINNSPVNITSTIGWRQIYGSWYYYTSDKNKAKGWIKPDNYWYYLQDDGTMATGWIQLSGTWYYLDDSGAMIIGWRYLGGCWYYLQGDGSMVTGLRKIDGNNYLFDPSGEMLKGWKLLDNHWYYFNSDGSMATGWIKDNNLSYYLYETGAMAKGWITINGVWYYFKDNGSMQKGWFTASNGDLYYLDMSTGKMLTNTTVDPYIIGTDGKAIKKSTSDTNNSSSNSKTDTTPSNTNASTNSNLIYAIDISNHDGNIDFSKVKYSGTKYVYIKATEGTTFVDPYLSTYYTNAQNVGIKTGFYHFLVGTSAPETQAQNFYNNIKNKKSDLKPCLDIETSGFNVSDYAVRFINEFKRISNMNICIYTYSNFISNLDGRLSSYPLWEANYNNTAFKNLPSNSIWTSRIGHQFTDSGKINGINANVDLDAFTQDILN
;
A
#
# COMPACT_ATOMS: atom_id res chain seq x y z
N MET A 1 5.73 -54.94 26.30
CA MET A 1 4.59 -54.90 25.35
C MET A 1 3.40 -54.32 26.13
N ASN A 2 2.67 -53.29 25.75
CA ASN A 2 2.69 -52.30 24.66
C ASN A 2 1.78 -51.16 25.15
N ILE A 3 2.23 -49.90 25.20
CA ILE A 3 2.16 -48.89 24.13
C ILE A 3 0.78 -48.17 24.03
N LYS A 4 0.86 -46.89 24.43
CA LYS A 4 0.22 -45.67 23.88
C LYS A 4 -1.28 -45.43 24.08
N LYS A 5 -1.58 -44.54 25.04
CA LYS A 5 -2.47 -43.39 24.82
C LYS A 5 -1.62 -42.11 24.68
N LYS A 6 -1.84 -41.38 23.61
CA LYS A 6 -1.29 -40.07 23.16
C LYS A 6 -2.53 -39.40 22.51
N PHE A 7 -2.88 -38.12 22.64
CA PHE A 7 -2.17 -36.88 22.95
C PHE A 7 -3.25 -35.84 23.31
N VAL A 8 -3.21 -35.23 24.49
CA VAL A 8 -3.78 -33.90 24.78
C VAL A 8 -2.84 -33.25 25.80
N THR A 9 -2.56 -31.96 25.62
CA THR A 9 -1.80 -31.02 26.48
C THR A 9 -0.39 -30.63 25.98
N LEU A 10 -0.29 -29.42 25.44
CA LEU A 10 0.89 -28.53 25.35
C LEU A 10 0.35 -27.16 24.86
N VAL A 11 0.58 -25.95 25.41
CA VAL A 11 1.36 -25.42 26.53
C VAL A 11 0.78 -24.03 26.85
N LEU A 12 0.66 -23.70 28.12
CA LEU A 12 0.49 -22.34 28.64
C LEU A 12 1.62 -22.15 29.65
N THR A 13 2.68 -21.43 29.26
CA THR A 13 3.61 -20.67 30.12
C THR A 13 4.81 -20.21 29.28
N PHE A 14 4.73 -19.00 28.73
CA PHE A 14 5.92 -18.15 28.55
C PHE A 14 5.49 -16.68 28.60
N ALA A 15 5.22 -16.21 29.81
CA ALA A 15 5.29 -14.81 30.16
C ALA A 15 6.58 -14.60 30.97
N MET A 16 7.28 -13.49 30.70
CA MET A 16 8.58 -13.09 31.26
C MET A 16 9.80 -13.92 30.81
N ILE A 17 10.40 -13.52 29.68
CA ILE A 17 11.76 -12.96 29.56
C ILE A 17 11.83 -12.31 28.17
N LEU A 18 11.47 -11.04 28.12
CA LEU A 18 11.76 -10.11 27.02
C LEU A 18 11.99 -8.74 27.66
N SER A 19 12.90 -8.73 28.62
CA SER A 19 13.52 -7.54 29.17
C SER A 19 15.03 -7.73 28.99
N PHE A 20 15.66 -6.76 28.31
CA PHE A 20 17.07 -6.67 27.94
C PHE A 20 17.52 -7.38 26.66
N ILE A 21 17.05 -6.87 25.52
CA ILE A 21 17.93 -6.71 24.35
C ILE A 21 18.12 -5.20 24.18
N PRO A 22 19.36 -4.67 24.20
CA PRO A 22 19.57 -3.26 23.88
C PRO A 22 19.16 -3.06 22.42
N THR A 23 18.10 -2.30 22.21
CA THR A 23 17.78 -1.77 20.90
C THR A 23 18.94 -0.87 20.47
N LEU A 24 19.74 -1.34 19.52
CA LEU A 24 20.53 -0.43 18.70
C LEU A 24 19.53 0.31 17.80
N ASN A 25 19.00 1.42 18.30
CA ASN A 25 18.37 2.44 17.50
C ASN A 25 19.43 2.97 16.52
N VAL A 26 19.49 2.42 15.30
CA VAL A 26 19.95 3.22 14.17
C VAL A 26 18.76 4.07 13.75
N GLN A 27 18.53 5.14 14.53
CA GLN A 27 17.75 6.26 14.06
C GLN A 27 18.57 6.88 12.93
N ALA A 28 18.17 6.63 11.67
CA ALA A 28 18.52 7.56 10.61
C ALA A 28 18.14 8.93 11.14
N ALA A 29 19.08 9.88 11.19
CA ALA A 29 18.83 11.19 11.79
C ALA A 29 17.60 11.81 11.12
N THR A 30 16.45 11.71 11.78
CA THR A 30 15.22 12.35 11.36
C THR A 30 15.45 13.82 11.60
N THR A 31 15.67 14.60 10.53
CA THR A 31 15.70 16.06 10.65
C THR A 31 14.37 16.49 11.26
N ASP A 32 14.45 17.01 12.47
CA ASP A 32 13.34 17.49 13.28
C ASP A 32 13.54 18.98 13.52
N TYR A 33 12.46 19.74 13.42
CA TYR A 33 12.49 21.20 13.32
C TYR A 33 11.97 21.83 14.60
N LYS A 34 12.58 22.93 15.03
CA LYS A 34 12.07 23.70 16.17
C LYS A 34 10.81 24.44 15.75
N LEU A 35 9.80 24.44 16.61
CA LEU A 35 8.57 25.22 16.39
C LEU A 35 8.88 26.71 16.31
N ILE A 36 9.85 27.19 17.09
CA ILE A 36 10.38 28.56 17.01
C ILE A 36 11.60 28.57 16.10
N SER A 37 11.42 29.09 14.90
CA SER A 37 12.45 29.20 13.87
C SER A 37 12.01 30.13 12.74
N GLU A 38 12.97 30.70 12.02
CA GLU A 38 12.68 31.44 10.79
C GLU A 38 12.11 30.52 9.72
N SER A 39 11.23 31.06 8.87
CA SER A 39 10.67 30.30 7.77
C SER A 39 11.62 30.27 6.56
N GLU A 40 11.84 29.10 5.99
CA GLU A 40 12.57 28.93 4.71
C GLU A 40 11.73 29.26 3.47
N VAL A 41 10.44 29.58 3.64
CA VAL A 41 9.49 29.84 2.55
C VAL A 41 8.69 31.09 2.83
N THR A 42 8.19 31.74 1.79
CA THR A 42 7.33 32.93 1.86
C THR A 42 5.84 32.55 1.93
N SER A 43 4.97 33.47 2.35
CA SER A 43 3.50 33.28 2.27
C SER A 43 3.05 32.90 0.85
N LYS A 44 3.64 33.54 -0.18
CA LYS A 44 3.31 33.24 -1.58
C LYS A 44 3.65 31.81 -1.97
N GLU A 45 4.79 31.31 -1.52
CA GLU A 45 5.21 29.94 -1.76
C GLU A 45 4.35 28.93 -0.98
N ALA A 46 4.04 29.23 0.29
CA ALA A 46 3.11 28.44 1.09
C ALA A 46 1.71 28.34 0.45
N LYS A 47 1.20 29.45 -0.13
CA LYS A 47 -0.04 29.45 -0.91
C LYS A 47 0.04 28.60 -2.15
N ASN A 48 1.12 28.72 -2.92
CA ASN A 48 1.29 27.96 -4.15
C ASN A 48 1.37 26.46 -3.86
N TRP A 49 2.09 26.09 -2.81
CA TRP A 49 2.13 24.74 -2.28
C TRP A 49 0.74 24.26 -1.85
N ALA A 50 0.03 24.99 -0.99
CA ALA A 50 -1.30 24.57 -0.54
C ALA A 50 -2.29 24.47 -1.71
N LYS A 51 -2.19 25.38 -2.70
CA LYS A 51 -2.98 25.35 -3.92
C LYS A 51 -2.71 24.08 -4.73
N SER A 52 -1.44 23.65 -4.84
CA SER A 52 -1.08 22.38 -5.49
C SER A 52 -1.58 21.15 -4.74
N LYS A 53 -1.88 21.28 -3.44
CA LYS A 53 -2.52 20.24 -2.62
C LYS A 53 -4.05 20.28 -2.63
N GLY A 54 -4.67 21.16 -3.41
CA GLY A 54 -6.14 21.26 -3.50
C GLY A 54 -6.78 22.00 -2.32
N ALA A 55 -6.06 22.94 -1.70
CA ALA A 55 -6.59 23.74 -0.61
C ALA A 55 -7.78 24.62 -1.03
N SER A 56 -8.72 24.81 -0.11
CA SER A 56 -9.85 25.71 -0.31
C SER A 56 -9.38 27.17 -0.43
N SER A 57 -10.18 28.01 -1.07
CA SER A 57 -9.86 29.43 -1.26
C SER A 57 -9.68 30.17 0.06
N ASP A 58 -10.41 29.77 1.11
CA ASP A 58 -10.27 30.32 2.45
C ASP A 58 -8.99 29.83 3.14
N PHE A 59 -8.61 28.57 2.96
CA PHE A 59 -7.34 28.05 3.48
C PHE A 59 -6.13 28.77 2.88
N LEU A 60 -6.15 29.06 1.57
CA LEU A 60 -5.09 29.83 0.91
C LEU A 60 -4.88 31.22 1.53
N LYS A 61 -5.94 31.85 2.04
CA LYS A 61 -5.84 33.16 2.71
C LYS A 61 -5.14 33.04 4.07
N LEU A 62 -5.22 31.89 4.73
CA LEU A 62 -4.60 31.69 6.05
C LEU A 62 -3.08 31.81 6.00
N ALA A 63 -2.44 31.46 4.88
CA ALA A 63 -1.00 31.66 4.72
C ALA A 63 -0.58 33.11 5.00
N ASP A 64 -1.32 34.11 4.48
CA ASP A 64 -0.99 35.50 4.80
C ASP A 64 -1.12 35.81 6.29
N LEU A 65 -2.13 35.25 6.94
CA LEU A 65 -2.38 35.47 8.37
C LEU A 65 -1.27 34.83 9.23
N TYR A 66 -0.86 33.60 8.94
CA TYR A 66 0.24 32.94 9.65
C TYR A 66 1.55 33.73 9.53
N PHE A 67 1.88 34.15 8.31
CA PHE A 67 3.09 34.93 8.05
C PHE A 67 3.01 36.36 8.60
N LYS A 68 1.81 36.95 8.68
CA LYS A 68 1.57 38.26 9.28
C LYS A 68 1.74 38.23 10.81
N TYR A 69 1.16 37.24 11.48
CA TYR A 69 1.06 37.23 12.95
C TYR A 69 2.20 36.50 13.66
N SER A 70 3.00 35.69 12.96
CA SER A 70 4.07 34.89 13.58
C SER A 70 5.00 35.68 14.53
N SER A 71 5.47 36.87 14.13
CA SER A 71 6.39 37.68 14.95
C SER A 71 5.76 38.21 16.24
N ASP A 72 4.46 38.53 16.20
CA ASP A 72 3.73 39.04 17.37
C ASP A 72 3.25 37.90 18.29
N HIS A 73 3.44 36.65 17.85
CA HIS A 73 2.95 35.44 18.51
C HIS A 73 4.08 34.44 18.78
N GLY A 74 5.20 34.95 19.29
CA GLY A 74 6.30 34.15 19.82
C GLY A 74 7.26 33.58 18.78
N ASP A 75 7.28 34.14 17.57
CA ASP A 75 8.15 33.73 16.46
C ASP A 75 7.99 32.25 16.08
N VAL A 76 6.76 31.73 16.23
CA VAL A 76 6.41 30.38 15.76
C VAL A 76 6.56 30.34 14.25
N ASN A 77 7.27 29.36 13.71
CA ASN A 77 7.52 29.24 12.29
C ASN A 77 6.20 29.19 11.52
N PRO A 78 5.88 30.21 10.71
CA PRO A 78 4.55 30.36 10.12
C PRO A 78 4.24 29.24 9.13
N ALA A 79 5.25 28.68 8.46
CA ALA A 79 5.08 27.57 7.53
C ALA A 79 4.82 26.24 8.26
N ILE A 80 5.42 26.02 9.43
CA ILE A 80 5.12 24.84 10.27
C ILE A 80 3.67 24.91 10.76
N ALA A 81 3.26 26.06 11.33
CA ALA A 81 1.89 26.25 11.81
C ALA A 81 0.86 26.15 10.67
N TYR A 82 1.18 26.66 9.48
CA TYR A 82 0.32 26.56 8.30
C TYR A 82 0.18 25.11 7.79
N VAL A 83 1.27 24.34 7.78
CA VAL A 83 1.24 22.90 7.44
C VAL A 83 0.44 22.11 8.47
N GLN A 84 0.60 22.40 9.76
CA GLN A 84 -0.21 21.79 10.81
C GLN A 84 -1.70 22.09 10.60
N ALA A 85 -2.06 23.33 10.26
CA ALA A 85 -3.44 23.68 9.94
C ALA A 85 -3.97 22.90 8.72
N ALA A 86 -3.12 22.58 7.75
CA ALA A 86 -3.50 21.75 6.61
C ALA A 86 -3.85 20.32 7.05
N VAL A 87 -3.09 19.75 8.00
CA VAL A 87 -3.39 18.44 8.60
C VAL A 87 -4.73 18.48 9.34
N GLU A 88 -4.93 19.48 10.19
CA GLU A 88 -6.11 19.59 11.06
C GLU A 88 -7.42 19.83 10.29
N THR A 89 -7.34 20.55 9.17
CA THR A 89 -8.54 20.95 8.40
C THR A 89 -8.69 20.21 7.08
N GLY A 90 -7.74 19.36 6.70
CA GLY A 90 -7.69 18.78 5.35
C GLY A 90 -7.55 19.86 4.28
N TYR A 91 -6.61 20.79 4.46
CA TYR A 91 -6.39 21.96 3.61
C TYR A 91 -7.62 22.88 3.51
N GLY A 92 -8.36 23.01 4.62
CA GLY A 92 -9.60 23.79 4.74
C GLY A 92 -10.79 23.23 3.99
N ASN A 93 -10.79 21.94 3.67
CA ASN A 93 -11.94 21.23 3.10
C ASN A 93 -12.83 20.57 4.17
N PHE A 94 -12.34 20.45 5.40
CA PHE A 94 -13.08 19.98 6.59
C PHE A 94 -13.76 18.61 6.39
N GLY A 95 -13.11 17.53 6.85
CA GLY A 95 -13.62 16.15 6.73
C GLY A 95 -14.18 15.55 8.02
N GLY A 96 -14.44 16.37 9.05
CA GLY A 96 -14.73 15.92 10.41
C GLY A 96 -15.81 16.72 11.12
N VAL A 97 -15.69 16.87 12.43
CA VAL A 97 -16.70 17.48 13.31
C VAL A 97 -16.84 19.00 13.10
N LEU A 98 -15.76 19.66 12.68
CA LEU A 98 -15.69 21.11 12.43
C LEU A 98 -15.86 21.43 10.95
N ASP A 99 -16.33 22.64 10.67
CA ASP A 99 -16.43 23.24 9.34
C ASP A 99 -15.85 24.66 9.35
N SER A 100 -15.78 25.31 8.18
CA SER A 100 -15.17 26.65 8.03
C SER A 100 -15.86 27.75 8.85
N SER A 101 -17.11 27.56 9.29
CA SER A 101 -17.83 28.55 10.11
C SER A 101 -17.31 28.66 11.55
N TYR A 102 -16.41 27.75 11.95
CA TYR A 102 -15.78 27.77 13.28
C TYR A 102 -14.54 28.68 13.33
N TYR A 103 -14.02 29.06 12.16
CA TYR A 103 -12.78 29.83 12.05
C TYR A 103 -11.61 29.24 12.85
N ASN A 104 -11.63 27.92 13.07
CA ASN A 104 -10.68 27.20 13.91
C ASN A 104 -9.76 26.36 13.02
N PRO A 105 -8.51 26.82 12.78
CA PRO A 105 -7.63 26.18 11.79
C PRO A 105 -6.89 24.96 12.34
N CYS A 106 -7.07 24.61 13.62
CA CYS A 106 -6.18 23.66 14.29
C CYS A 106 -6.88 22.75 15.31
N GLY A 107 -8.21 22.80 15.41
CA GLY A 107 -8.98 21.94 16.30
C GLY A 107 -8.88 22.30 17.80
N LEU A 108 -8.55 23.55 18.14
CA LEU A 108 -8.51 24.00 19.54
C LEU A 108 -9.86 23.81 20.23
N LYS A 109 -9.80 23.45 21.52
CA LYS A 109 -10.97 23.21 22.37
C LYS A 109 -11.12 24.32 23.39
N LYS A 110 -12.35 24.52 23.85
CA LYS A 110 -12.65 25.42 24.97
C LYS A 110 -11.97 24.90 26.25
N SER A 111 -11.78 25.78 27.22
CA SER A 111 -11.19 25.44 28.54
C SER A 111 -11.86 24.23 29.23
N SER A 112 -13.18 24.09 29.09
CA SER A 112 -13.99 23.00 29.66
C SER A 112 -14.24 21.82 28.70
N GLY A 113 -13.69 21.85 27.48
CA GLY A 113 -14.00 20.88 26.42
C GLY A 113 -13.21 19.57 26.54
N SER A 114 -13.90 18.46 26.81
CA SER A 114 -13.37 17.09 26.70
C SER A 114 -14.25 16.24 25.77
N GLY A 115 -13.66 15.32 24.99
CA GLY A 115 -14.40 14.50 24.02
C GLY A 115 -14.30 15.01 22.58
N THR A 116 -15.11 14.47 21.67
CA THR A 116 -15.06 14.77 20.22
C THR A 116 -16.30 15.50 19.70
N ASP A 117 -17.20 15.93 20.60
CA ASP A 117 -18.44 16.61 20.20
C ASP A 117 -18.16 18.04 19.72
N LYS A 118 -18.96 18.51 18.75
CA LYS A 118 -18.78 19.79 18.06
C LYS A 118 -18.72 20.98 19.02
N ASP A 119 -19.49 20.96 20.09
CA ASP A 119 -19.58 22.05 21.06
C ASP A 119 -18.37 22.15 22.01
N THR A 120 -17.52 21.11 22.05
CA THR A 120 -16.28 21.08 22.84
C THR A 120 -15.16 21.90 22.21
N TYR A 121 -15.26 22.14 20.90
CA TYR A 121 -14.29 22.91 20.14
C TYR A 121 -14.56 24.41 20.28
N GLN A 122 -13.47 25.17 20.28
CA GLN A 122 -13.57 26.62 20.30
C GLN A 122 -14.02 27.10 18.91
N LYS A 123 -14.99 28.03 18.91
CA LYS A 123 -15.41 28.77 17.74
C LYS A 123 -14.89 30.19 17.91
N PHE A 124 -14.15 30.68 16.91
CA PHE A 124 -13.62 32.04 16.90
C PHE A 124 -14.54 32.96 16.11
N ASP A 125 -14.42 34.27 16.28
CA ASP A 125 -15.23 35.24 15.54
C ASP A 125 -14.68 35.50 14.13
N SER A 126 -13.40 35.19 13.90
CA SER A 126 -12.74 35.34 12.59
C SER A 126 -11.53 34.43 12.40
N TRP A 127 -11.09 34.28 11.13
CA TRP A 127 -9.85 33.58 10.80
C TRP A 127 -8.61 34.23 11.42
N ASP A 128 -8.62 35.55 11.62
CA ASP A 128 -7.56 36.27 12.31
C ASP A 128 -7.41 35.79 13.75
N GLU A 129 -8.51 35.64 14.48
CA GLU A 129 -8.49 35.15 15.87
C GLU A 129 -8.06 33.69 15.96
N GLY A 130 -8.59 32.82 15.09
CA GLY A 130 -8.24 31.41 15.10
C GLY A 130 -6.78 31.12 14.74
N VAL A 131 -6.21 31.87 13.80
CA VAL A 131 -4.78 31.78 13.46
C VAL A 131 -3.89 32.28 14.60
N GLN A 132 -4.27 33.40 15.23
CA GLN A 132 -3.55 33.94 16.39
C GLN A 132 -3.61 32.99 17.60
N ALA A 133 -4.78 32.39 17.88
CA ALA A 133 -4.95 31.37 18.92
C ALA A 133 -4.07 30.14 18.67
N HIS A 134 -4.00 29.68 17.41
CA HIS A 134 -3.14 28.57 17.02
C HIS A 134 -1.66 28.87 17.29
N LEU A 135 -1.17 30.02 16.80
CA LEU A 135 0.21 30.45 17.02
C LEU A 135 0.52 30.60 18.51
N ASP A 136 -0.39 31.19 19.27
CA ASP A 136 -0.25 31.36 20.71
C ASP A 136 -0.15 30.02 21.47
N HIS A 137 -0.94 29.01 21.08
CA HIS A 137 -0.87 27.68 21.67
C HIS A 137 0.48 27.00 21.37
N LEU A 138 0.98 27.13 20.13
CA LEU A 138 2.29 26.60 19.76
C LEU A 138 3.44 27.32 20.47
N ALA A 139 3.35 28.64 20.63
CA ALA A 139 4.33 29.44 21.39
C ALA A 139 4.36 29.03 22.87
N LEU A 140 3.20 28.78 23.47
CA LEU A 140 3.08 28.25 24.82
C LEU A 140 3.76 26.87 24.93
N LEU A 141 3.41 25.94 24.04
CA LEU A 141 4.01 24.60 24.02
C LEU A 141 5.53 24.64 23.83
N ALA A 142 6.04 25.54 23.00
CA ALA A 142 7.48 25.75 22.77
C ALA A 142 8.20 26.47 23.92
N GLY A 143 7.46 26.93 24.93
CA GLY A 143 8.03 27.53 26.14
C GLY A 143 8.43 29.00 25.97
N VAL A 144 7.85 29.71 25.00
CA VAL A 144 8.18 31.12 24.72
C VAL A 144 7.94 31.99 25.97
N LYS A 145 8.85 32.93 26.22
CA LYS A 145 8.73 33.88 27.33
C LYS A 145 7.52 34.79 27.09
N GLY A 146 6.71 35.00 28.13
CA GLY A 146 5.46 35.77 28.02
C GLY A 146 4.21 34.91 27.79
N TYR A 147 4.35 33.59 27.63
CA TYR A 147 3.23 32.64 27.51
C TYR A 147 3.00 31.82 28.81
N PRO A 148 1.75 31.48 29.17
CA PRO A 148 0.50 31.92 28.52
C PRO A 148 0.33 33.45 28.63
N ARG A 149 -0.38 34.06 27.69
CA ARG A 149 -0.52 35.52 27.60
C ARG A 149 -1.97 35.93 27.78
N ASP A 150 -2.22 37.02 28.49
CA ASP A 150 -3.58 37.47 28.83
C ASP A 150 -4.40 37.87 27.59
N SER A 151 -3.74 38.33 26.52
CA SER A 151 -4.37 38.74 25.27
C SER A 151 -4.53 37.62 24.25
N SER A 152 -4.44 36.35 24.67
CA SER A 152 -4.63 35.22 23.77
C SER A 152 -6.10 34.92 23.54
N TYR A 153 -6.44 34.54 22.31
CA TYR A 153 -7.75 33.98 21.99
C TYR A 153 -7.86 32.50 22.35
N ASP A 154 -6.77 31.79 22.67
CA ASP A 154 -6.83 30.37 23.06
C ASP A 154 -7.32 30.19 24.51
N GLU A 155 -8.55 29.71 24.67
CA GLU A 155 -9.17 29.48 25.98
C GLU A 155 -8.50 28.33 26.76
N LYS A 156 -7.75 27.45 26.09
CA LYS A 156 -7.12 26.28 26.71
C LYS A 156 -5.69 26.55 27.20
N GLN A 157 -5.22 27.79 27.10
CA GLN A 157 -3.93 28.17 27.63
C GLN A 157 -3.80 27.82 29.11
N SER A 158 -2.72 27.12 29.44
CA SER A 158 -2.39 26.76 30.81
C SER A 158 -0.89 26.77 30.97
N SER A 159 -0.41 27.33 32.07
CA SER A 159 1.02 27.27 32.44
C SER A 159 1.55 25.84 32.51
N SER A 160 0.66 24.85 32.74
CA SER A 160 0.98 23.42 32.72
C SER A 160 1.37 22.86 31.34
N LEU A 161 1.09 23.58 30.25
CA LEU A 161 1.47 23.20 28.89
C LEU A 161 2.84 23.75 28.48
N LYS A 162 3.38 24.71 29.25
CA LYS A 162 4.54 25.48 28.85
C LYS A 162 5.79 24.60 28.68
N GLY A 163 6.42 24.71 27.51
CA GLY A 163 7.70 24.03 27.22
C GLY A 163 7.59 22.52 27.01
N LYS A 164 6.38 21.98 26.80
CA LYS A 164 6.16 20.55 26.59
C LYS A 164 6.53 20.09 25.18
N ALA A 165 6.47 20.96 24.16
CA ALA A 165 6.84 20.60 22.79
C ALA A 165 7.71 21.70 22.17
N ILE A 166 9.02 21.44 22.01
CA ILE A 166 9.98 22.40 21.47
C ILE A 166 10.18 22.19 19.96
N LYS A 167 10.02 20.95 19.50
CA LYS A 167 10.15 20.53 18.10
C LYS A 167 8.85 19.96 17.56
N ILE A 168 8.77 19.81 16.24
CA ILE A 168 7.59 19.24 15.57
C ILE A 168 7.31 17.82 16.08
N SER A 169 8.34 16.98 16.25
CA SER A 169 8.16 15.60 16.72
C SER A 169 7.51 15.52 18.11
N ASP A 170 7.77 16.50 18.98
CA ASP A 170 7.19 16.57 20.32
C ASP A 170 5.67 16.80 20.29
N LEU A 171 5.09 17.27 19.18
CA LEU A 171 3.64 17.43 19.07
C LEU A 171 2.89 16.08 19.12
N SER A 172 3.55 14.96 18.81
CA SER A 172 3.02 13.62 18.99
C SER A 172 2.75 13.33 20.48
N GLY A 173 1.51 12.97 20.80
CA GLY A 173 1.07 12.70 22.17
C GLY A 173 0.78 13.96 23.01
N ILE A 174 1.18 15.14 22.56
CA ILE A 174 0.94 16.43 23.25
C ILE A 174 -0.20 17.20 22.58
N TRP A 175 -0.11 17.40 21.27
CA TRP A 175 -1.16 18.05 20.48
C TRP A 175 -2.24 17.04 20.09
N ALA A 176 -1.82 15.89 19.57
CA ALA A 176 -2.70 14.80 19.16
C ALA A 176 -2.29 13.49 19.86
N THR A 177 -3.25 12.64 20.22
CA THR A 177 -2.97 11.31 20.80
C THR A 177 -2.28 10.35 19.83
N ASN A 178 -2.25 10.68 18.54
CA ASN A 178 -1.56 9.93 17.50
C ASN A 178 -0.03 10.07 17.66
N THR A 179 0.66 8.94 17.83
CA THR A 179 2.11 8.87 18.02
C THR A 179 2.92 9.26 16.78
N SER A 180 2.31 9.27 15.59
CA SER A 180 2.96 9.63 14.32
C SER A 180 2.58 11.04 13.82
N TYR A 181 1.91 11.83 14.65
CA TYR A 181 1.43 13.17 14.28
C TYR A 181 2.56 14.13 13.91
N GLY A 182 3.63 14.19 14.73
CA GLY A 182 4.81 15.00 14.45
C GLY A 182 5.49 14.61 13.13
N ASP A 183 5.61 13.31 12.84
CA ASP A 183 6.19 12.83 11.57
C ASP A 183 5.37 13.27 10.35
N GLN A 184 4.05 13.30 10.47
CA GLN A 184 3.16 13.79 9.42
C GLN A 184 3.42 15.27 9.11
N ILE A 185 3.55 16.11 10.15
CA ILE A 185 3.86 17.54 9.97
C ILE A 185 5.28 17.72 9.41
N ILE A 186 6.28 16.97 9.89
CA ILE A 186 7.65 17.02 9.38
C ILE A 186 7.69 16.72 7.88
N ASN A 187 6.95 15.69 7.42
CA ASN A 187 6.93 15.30 6.02
C ASN A 187 6.27 16.36 5.13
N LEU A 188 5.15 16.95 5.56
CA LEU A 188 4.50 18.02 4.82
C LEU A 188 5.31 19.32 4.82
N TYR A 189 6.00 19.62 5.92
CA TYR A 189 6.90 20.77 5.99
C TYR A 189 8.11 20.62 5.05
N LYS A 190 8.69 19.42 4.96
CA LYS A 190 9.72 19.08 3.97
C LYS A 190 9.20 19.20 2.53
N ASP A 191 8.00 18.71 2.27
CA ASP A 191 7.35 18.83 0.96
C ASP A 191 7.14 20.29 0.56
N LEU A 192 6.68 21.14 1.49
CA LEU A 192 6.58 22.58 1.30
C LEU A 192 7.93 23.22 0.97
N ILE A 193 8.97 23.00 1.78
CA ILE A 193 10.31 23.59 1.55
C ILE A 193 10.93 23.11 0.23
N ASN A 194 10.77 21.83 -0.10
CA ASN A 194 11.34 21.30 -1.34
C ASN A 194 10.63 21.87 -2.58
N SER A 195 9.34 22.20 -2.47
CA SER A 195 8.60 22.85 -3.56
C SER A 195 9.07 24.28 -3.89
N THR A 196 9.86 24.92 -3.01
CA THR A 196 10.39 26.28 -3.24
C THR A 196 11.82 26.30 -3.77
N LYS A 197 12.61 25.26 -3.49
CA LYS A 197 14.02 25.15 -3.91
C LYS A 197 14.20 24.93 -5.43
N ASP A 198 13.14 24.50 -6.12
CA ASP A 198 13.11 24.39 -7.59
C ASP A 198 12.79 25.71 -8.31
N ASN A 199 12.51 26.81 -7.58
CA ASN A 199 12.02 28.07 -8.15
C ASN A 199 13.10 29.15 -8.39
N THR A 200 14.38 28.86 -8.18
CA THR A 200 15.49 29.82 -8.43
C THR A 200 16.35 29.41 -9.63
N ASN A 201 15.74 29.22 -10.80
CA ASN A 201 16.37 29.41 -12.11
C ASN A 201 15.37 29.10 -13.21
N THR A 202 14.86 30.12 -13.89
CA THR A 202 14.80 30.27 -15.36
C THR A 202 13.68 31.22 -15.77
N ASP A 203 14.05 32.16 -16.65
CA ASP A 203 13.14 32.90 -17.50
C ASP A 203 12.25 31.96 -18.31
N SER A 204 10.97 32.32 -18.37
CA SER A 204 9.92 31.85 -19.30
C SER A 204 9.81 30.34 -19.52
N LYS A 205 9.07 29.63 -18.65
CA LYS A 205 8.31 28.42 -19.03
C LYS A 205 6.93 28.40 -18.41
N ASP A 206 5.99 27.91 -19.20
CA ASP A 206 4.55 27.90 -19.03
C ASP A 206 4.10 27.39 -17.66
N ASN A 207 3.29 28.19 -16.96
CA ASN A 207 2.85 27.97 -15.58
C ASN A 207 1.49 27.25 -15.56
N SER A 208 1.37 26.16 -16.30
CA SER A 208 0.15 25.35 -16.39
C SER A 208 0.12 24.30 -15.26
N SER A 209 -0.89 24.40 -14.40
CA SER A 209 -1.19 23.38 -13.38
C SER A 209 -1.53 22.05 -14.08
N PRO A 210 -1.13 20.89 -13.51
CA PRO A 210 -1.48 19.59 -14.07
C PRO A 210 -3.00 19.45 -14.17
N ASN A 211 -3.48 19.29 -15.40
CA ASN A 211 -4.88 19.07 -15.73
C ASN A 211 -4.99 18.05 -16.86
N PRO A 212 -4.74 16.76 -16.54
CA PRO A 212 -4.72 15.70 -17.54
C PRO A 212 -6.13 15.36 -18.08
N GLY A 213 -7.19 15.90 -17.46
CA GLY A 213 -8.57 15.76 -17.86
C GLY A 213 -9.54 16.20 -16.77
N LYS A 214 -10.84 16.21 -17.08
CA LYS A 214 -11.89 16.47 -16.07
C LYS A 214 -11.91 15.32 -15.06
N PRO A 215 -11.85 15.59 -13.74
CA PRO A 215 -12.04 14.56 -12.73
C PRO A 215 -13.40 13.85 -12.91
N GLU A 216 -13.44 12.55 -12.62
CA GLU A 216 -14.71 11.84 -12.52
C GLU A 216 -15.62 12.53 -11.48
N THR A 217 -16.91 12.57 -11.77
CA THR A 217 -17.90 13.06 -10.80
C THR A 217 -18.20 11.96 -9.80
N ILE A 218 -17.99 12.25 -8.51
CA ILE A 218 -18.19 11.27 -7.43
C ILE A 218 -19.67 10.83 -7.40
N PRO A 219 -19.96 9.53 -7.49
CA PRO A 219 -21.32 9.01 -7.37
C PRO A 219 -21.91 9.23 -5.97
N ASN A 220 -23.21 9.48 -5.89
CA ASN A 220 -23.93 9.56 -4.62
C ASN A 220 -23.88 8.24 -3.85
N SER A 221 -23.91 8.32 -2.52
CA SER A 221 -24.03 7.13 -1.66
C SER A 221 -25.29 6.33 -1.98
N PRO A 222 -25.23 4.98 -1.92
CA PRO A 222 -26.40 4.14 -2.08
C PRO A 222 -27.38 4.35 -0.93
N ASN A 223 -28.65 4.03 -1.16
CA ASN A 223 -29.67 4.07 -0.11
C ASN A 223 -29.38 3.01 0.96
N ILE A 224 -28.94 3.45 2.14
CA ILE A 224 -28.62 2.58 3.26
C ILE A 224 -29.73 2.68 4.30
N THR A 225 -30.34 1.56 4.63
CA THR A 225 -31.36 1.50 5.69
C THR A 225 -30.69 1.13 7.02
N THR A 226 -31.02 1.81 8.10
CA THR A 226 -30.60 1.42 9.45
C THR A 226 -31.50 0.32 9.99
N VAL A 227 -30.92 -0.64 10.72
CA VAL A 227 -31.69 -1.63 11.47
C VAL A 227 -32.49 -0.92 12.58
N VAL A 228 -33.79 -1.21 12.68
CA VAL A 228 -34.66 -0.63 13.71
C VAL A 228 -34.56 -1.49 14.98
N GLY A 229 -34.12 -0.88 16.09
CA GLY A 229 -34.27 -1.49 17.41
C GLY A 229 -35.71 -1.38 17.87
N ILE A 230 -36.42 -2.50 18.01
CA ILE A 230 -37.80 -2.49 18.53
C ILE A 230 -37.77 -2.81 20.03
N ASN A 231 -38.40 -1.93 20.81
CA ASN A 231 -38.76 -2.18 22.20
C ASN A 231 -39.92 -3.19 22.26
N ASN A 232 -39.60 -4.46 22.52
CA ASN A 232 -40.62 -5.50 22.66
C ASN A 232 -41.37 -5.35 24.00
N SER A 233 -42.68 -5.05 23.91
CA SER A 233 -43.63 -5.17 25.02
C SER A 233 -43.71 -6.64 25.51
N PRO A 234 -43.86 -6.89 26.82
CA PRO A 234 -43.72 -8.23 27.37
C PRO A 234 -44.94 -9.11 27.06
N VAL A 235 -44.76 -10.13 26.22
CA VAL A 235 -45.65 -11.31 26.18
C VAL A 235 -44.94 -12.45 26.92
N ASN A 236 -44.79 -12.31 28.24
CA ASN A 236 -44.26 -13.38 29.07
C ASN A 236 -45.39 -14.36 29.39
N ILE A 237 -45.24 -15.63 28.99
CA ILE A 237 -46.18 -16.70 29.34
C ILE A 237 -45.60 -17.54 30.47
N THR A 238 -46.30 -17.61 31.60
CA THR A 238 -45.92 -18.44 32.75
C THR A 238 -46.84 -19.66 32.84
N SER A 239 -46.28 -20.85 33.06
CA SER A 239 -47.05 -22.09 33.20
C SER A 239 -46.55 -22.94 34.37
N THR A 240 -47.47 -23.58 35.09
CA THR A 240 -47.14 -24.58 36.12
C THR A 240 -46.83 -25.96 35.54
N ILE A 241 -46.98 -26.14 34.21
CA ILE A 241 -46.69 -27.39 33.50
C ILE A 241 -45.44 -27.23 32.61
N GLY A 242 -45.38 -26.16 31.82
CA GLY A 242 -44.22 -25.81 30.99
C GLY A 242 -43.91 -26.82 29.88
N TRP A 243 -42.61 -26.93 29.57
CA TRP A 243 -42.08 -27.76 28.48
C TRP A 243 -42.28 -29.27 28.74
N ARG A 244 -42.71 -30.00 27.71
CA ARG A 244 -42.79 -31.47 27.71
C ARG A 244 -42.31 -32.03 26.38
N GLN A 245 -41.45 -33.05 26.44
CA GLN A 245 -41.04 -33.81 25.27
C GLN A 245 -41.93 -35.05 25.09
N ILE A 246 -42.49 -35.24 23.90
CA ILE A 246 -43.38 -36.36 23.56
C ILE A 246 -42.95 -36.89 22.20
N TYR A 247 -42.56 -38.17 22.15
CA TYR A 247 -42.05 -38.85 20.94
C TYR A 247 -40.95 -38.06 20.20
N GLY A 248 -40.05 -37.42 20.96
CA GLY A 248 -38.93 -36.64 20.42
C GLY A 248 -39.23 -35.16 20.18
N SER A 249 -40.51 -34.76 20.07
CA SER A 249 -40.90 -33.37 19.83
C SER A 249 -41.18 -32.61 21.14
N TRP A 250 -40.78 -31.35 21.21
CA TRP A 250 -41.06 -30.46 22.33
C TRP A 250 -42.39 -29.73 22.17
N TYR A 251 -43.13 -29.59 23.27
CA TYR A 251 -44.40 -28.87 23.38
C TYR A 251 -44.36 -27.99 24.64
N TYR A 252 -44.98 -26.82 24.60
CA TYR A 252 -45.21 -26.01 25.80
C TYR A 252 -46.67 -26.12 26.23
N TYR A 253 -46.91 -26.64 27.43
CA TYR A 253 -48.26 -26.73 28.00
C TYR A 253 -48.52 -25.53 28.91
N THR A 254 -49.67 -24.91 28.74
CA THR A 254 -50.18 -23.86 29.63
C THR A 254 -50.83 -24.48 30.87
N SER A 255 -51.05 -23.70 31.93
CA SER A 255 -51.53 -24.22 33.22
C SER A 255 -52.91 -24.90 33.14
N ASP A 256 -53.70 -24.59 32.11
CA ASP A 256 -55.02 -25.20 31.82
C ASP A 256 -54.91 -26.53 31.03
N LYS A 257 -53.68 -27.04 30.83
CA LYS A 257 -53.35 -28.28 30.11
C LYS A 257 -53.50 -28.19 28.59
N ASN A 258 -53.65 -26.99 28.00
CA ASN A 258 -53.61 -26.80 26.56
C ASN A 258 -52.19 -26.60 26.02
N LYS A 259 -51.93 -27.04 24.78
CA LYS A 259 -50.69 -26.75 24.06
C LYS A 259 -50.68 -25.29 23.59
N ALA A 260 -49.59 -24.58 23.86
CA ALA A 260 -49.36 -23.25 23.29
C ALA A 260 -49.09 -23.34 21.79
N LYS A 261 -49.39 -22.26 21.06
CA LYS A 261 -49.20 -22.09 19.61
C LYS A 261 -48.70 -20.68 19.34
N GLY A 262 -47.97 -20.50 18.23
CA GLY A 262 -47.37 -19.22 17.85
C GLY A 262 -46.16 -18.84 18.72
N TRP A 263 -45.85 -17.54 18.74
CA TRP A 263 -44.75 -17.01 19.54
C TRP A 263 -45.06 -17.02 21.03
N ILE A 264 -44.12 -17.55 21.83
CA ILE A 264 -44.14 -17.51 23.28
C ILE A 264 -42.80 -17.05 23.85
N LYS A 265 -42.82 -16.48 25.06
CA LYS A 265 -41.60 -16.05 25.76
C LYS A 265 -41.47 -16.57 27.21
N PRO A 266 -41.37 -17.89 27.43
CA PRO A 266 -40.99 -18.43 28.73
C PRO A 266 -39.52 -18.09 29.05
N ASP A 267 -39.23 -17.81 30.32
CA ASP A 267 -37.86 -17.64 30.84
C ASP A 267 -36.99 -16.64 30.06
N ASN A 268 -37.62 -15.59 29.51
CA ASN A 268 -37.03 -14.52 28.71
C ASN A 268 -36.52 -14.90 27.31
N TYR A 269 -36.74 -16.11 26.82
CA TYR A 269 -36.38 -16.52 25.45
C TYR A 269 -37.62 -16.67 24.58
N TRP A 270 -37.55 -16.19 23.34
CA TRP A 270 -38.63 -16.35 22.37
C TRP A 270 -38.57 -17.73 21.71
N TYR A 271 -39.71 -18.40 21.60
CA TYR A 271 -39.87 -19.68 20.89
C TYR A 271 -41.10 -19.61 19.99
N TYR A 272 -41.13 -20.43 18.94
CA TYR A 272 -42.30 -20.56 18.06
C TYR A 272 -42.87 -21.97 18.13
N LEU A 273 -44.16 -22.09 18.43
CA LEU A 273 -44.90 -23.35 18.43
C LEU A 273 -45.78 -23.40 17.17
N GLN A 274 -45.62 -24.47 16.39
CA GLN A 274 -46.41 -24.72 15.19
C GLN A 274 -47.89 -24.98 15.53
N ASP A 275 -48.74 -25.09 14.51
CA ASP A 275 -50.20 -25.23 14.69
C ASP A 275 -50.61 -26.51 15.44
N ASP A 276 -49.77 -27.55 15.41
CA ASP A 276 -49.94 -28.80 16.17
C ASP A 276 -49.34 -28.73 17.60
N GLY A 277 -48.72 -27.60 17.94
CA GLY A 277 -48.06 -27.30 19.20
C GLY A 277 -46.60 -27.74 19.28
N THR A 278 -46.02 -28.30 18.21
CA THR A 278 -44.60 -28.68 18.19
C THR A 278 -43.70 -27.45 18.15
N MET A 279 -42.61 -27.46 18.91
CA MET A 279 -41.61 -26.41 18.91
C MET A 279 -40.80 -26.41 17.62
N ALA A 280 -40.68 -25.26 16.99
CA ALA A 280 -39.84 -25.07 15.81
C ALA A 280 -38.37 -24.89 16.21
N THR A 281 -37.48 -25.37 15.34
CA THR A 281 -36.03 -25.15 15.36
C THR A 281 -35.58 -24.83 13.95
N GLY A 282 -34.46 -24.12 13.80
CA GLY A 282 -33.93 -23.71 12.50
C GLY A 282 -34.68 -22.52 11.90
N TRP A 283 -34.65 -22.42 10.57
CA TRP A 283 -35.31 -21.34 9.84
C TRP A 283 -36.82 -21.53 9.79
N ILE A 284 -37.57 -20.46 10.10
CA ILE A 284 -39.01 -20.40 9.88
C ILE A 284 -39.37 -19.13 9.09
N GLN A 285 -40.41 -19.22 8.26
CA GLN A 285 -40.95 -18.08 7.53
C GLN A 285 -42.38 -17.81 7.96
N LEU A 286 -42.64 -16.61 8.48
CA LEU A 286 -43.96 -16.20 8.96
C LEU A 286 -44.38 -14.92 8.22
N SER A 287 -45.49 -14.97 7.49
CA SER A 287 -46.00 -13.85 6.69
C SER A 287 -44.96 -13.19 5.79
N GLY A 288 -44.05 -14.01 5.22
CA GLY A 288 -42.97 -13.54 4.34
C GLY A 288 -41.66 -13.14 5.06
N THR A 289 -41.67 -13.03 6.39
CA THR A 289 -40.49 -12.70 7.19
C THR A 289 -39.79 -13.95 7.72
N TRP A 290 -38.47 -14.01 7.56
CA TRP A 290 -37.65 -15.11 8.07
C TRP A 290 -37.15 -14.86 9.49
N TYR A 291 -37.13 -15.92 10.30
CA TYR A 291 -36.59 -15.96 11.66
C TYR A 291 -35.75 -17.23 11.82
N TYR A 292 -34.81 -17.22 12.76
CA TYR A 292 -33.99 -18.39 13.06
C TYR A 292 -34.08 -18.75 14.55
N LEU A 293 -34.39 -20.03 14.82
CA LEU A 293 -34.44 -20.63 16.14
C LEU A 293 -33.26 -21.59 16.25
N ASP A 294 -32.50 -21.56 17.34
CA ASP A 294 -31.42 -22.52 17.53
C ASP A 294 -31.92 -23.93 17.87
N ASP A 295 -31.01 -24.86 18.14
CA ASP A 295 -31.35 -26.25 18.45
C ASP A 295 -32.16 -26.40 19.76
N SER A 296 -32.12 -25.38 20.64
CA SER A 296 -32.97 -25.32 21.82
C SER A 296 -34.38 -24.78 21.53
N GLY A 297 -34.60 -24.27 20.32
CA GLY A 297 -35.82 -23.58 19.89
C GLY A 297 -35.83 -22.09 20.22
N ALA A 298 -34.77 -21.55 20.84
CA ALA A 298 -34.68 -20.15 21.21
C ALA A 298 -34.39 -19.29 19.97
N MET A 299 -35.12 -18.19 19.82
CA MET A 299 -34.97 -17.26 18.70
C MET A 299 -33.65 -16.50 18.81
N ILE A 300 -32.92 -16.47 17.70
CA ILE A 300 -31.65 -15.77 17.59
C ILE A 300 -31.88 -14.34 17.11
N ILE A 301 -31.10 -13.43 17.69
CA ILE A 301 -30.91 -12.04 17.26
C ILE A 301 -29.42 -11.80 17.03
N GLY A 302 -29.08 -10.78 16.24
CA GLY A 302 -27.71 -10.40 15.90
C GLY A 302 -27.08 -11.29 14.82
N TRP A 303 -25.74 -11.28 14.78
CA TRP A 303 -24.95 -12.03 13.81
C TRP A 303 -25.01 -13.54 14.06
N ARG A 304 -25.22 -14.32 13.01
CA ARG A 304 -25.22 -15.79 13.08
C ARG A 304 -24.54 -16.40 11.87
N TYR A 305 -23.62 -17.34 12.12
CA TYR A 305 -22.93 -18.10 11.08
C TYR A 305 -23.60 -19.46 10.88
N LEU A 306 -24.16 -19.71 9.68
CA LEU A 306 -24.93 -20.91 9.36
C LEU A 306 -24.55 -21.40 7.97
N GLY A 307 -24.27 -22.70 7.83
CA GLY A 307 -24.06 -23.32 6.52
C GLY A 307 -22.92 -22.74 5.69
N GLY A 308 -21.95 -22.06 6.31
CA GLY A 308 -20.85 -21.39 5.61
C GLY A 308 -21.04 -19.88 5.41
N CYS A 309 -22.23 -19.35 5.70
CA CYS A 309 -22.64 -17.98 5.43
C CYS A 309 -22.98 -17.22 6.71
N TRP A 310 -22.82 -15.89 6.68
CA TRP A 310 -23.24 -15.01 7.77
C TRP A 310 -24.63 -14.43 7.50
N TYR A 311 -25.44 -14.36 8.54
CA TYR A 311 -26.77 -13.77 8.55
C TYR A 311 -26.87 -12.77 9.69
N TYR A 312 -27.80 -11.82 9.60
CA TYR A 312 -28.11 -10.91 10.69
C TYR A 312 -29.61 -10.90 10.98
N LEU A 313 -29.97 -11.15 12.23
CA LEU A 313 -31.34 -11.14 12.73
C LEU A 313 -31.55 -9.87 13.56
N GLN A 314 -32.56 -9.08 13.23
CA GLN A 314 -32.85 -7.81 13.91
C GLN A 314 -33.34 -8.05 15.35
N GLY A 315 -33.57 -6.98 16.12
CA GLY A 315 -34.01 -7.10 17.51
C GLY A 315 -35.39 -7.78 17.69
N ASP A 316 -36.22 -7.75 16.65
CA ASP A 316 -37.49 -8.49 16.58
C ASP A 316 -37.33 -9.92 16.02
N GLY A 317 -36.10 -10.36 15.75
CA GLY A 317 -35.77 -11.67 15.19
C GLY A 317 -35.88 -11.76 13.66
N SER A 318 -36.33 -10.71 12.99
CA SER A 318 -36.48 -10.73 11.53
C SER A 318 -35.13 -10.71 10.82
N MET A 319 -34.98 -11.54 9.79
CA MET A 319 -33.75 -11.62 8.99
C MET A 319 -33.57 -10.39 8.09
N VAL A 320 -32.35 -9.87 8.07
CA VAL A 320 -31.96 -8.76 7.20
C VAL A 320 -31.67 -9.22 5.78
N THR A 321 -32.09 -8.41 4.80
CA THR A 321 -31.69 -8.49 3.39
C THR A 321 -31.28 -7.11 2.86
N GLY A 322 -30.53 -7.05 1.76
CA GLY A 322 -30.10 -5.81 1.11
C GLY A 322 -29.00 -5.06 1.86
N LEU A 323 -28.77 -3.79 1.49
CA LEU A 323 -27.73 -2.95 2.09
C LEU A 323 -28.22 -2.39 3.45
N ARG A 324 -27.46 -2.64 4.51
CA ARG A 324 -27.78 -2.19 5.88
C ARG A 324 -26.57 -1.63 6.61
N LYS A 325 -26.83 -0.66 7.49
CA LYS A 325 -25.86 -0.19 8.47
C LYS A 325 -26.05 -0.93 9.79
N ILE A 326 -24.99 -1.61 10.24
CA ILE A 326 -24.94 -2.41 11.48
C ILE A 326 -23.65 -2.01 12.20
N ASP A 327 -23.77 -1.60 13.47
CA ASP A 327 -22.63 -1.22 14.32
C ASP A 327 -21.64 -0.23 13.68
N GLY A 328 -22.18 0.74 12.94
CA GLY A 328 -21.39 1.78 12.25
C GLY A 328 -20.87 1.41 10.86
N ASN A 329 -20.90 0.13 10.48
CA ASN A 329 -20.42 -0.36 9.19
C ASN A 329 -21.57 -0.72 8.25
N ASN A 330 -21.32 -0.68 6.94
CA ASN A 330 -22.32 -1.06 5.92
C ASN A 330 -22.07 -2.48 5.43
N TYR A 331 -23.12 -3.30 5.36
CA TYR A 331 -23.10 -4.70 4.92
C TYR A 331 -24.17 -4.93 3.88
N LEU A 332 -23.88 -5.77 2.89
CA LEU A 332 -24.84 -6.17 1.87
C LEU A 332 -25.26 -7.62 2.08
N PHE A 333 -26.56 -7.86 2.14
CA PHE A 333 -27.14 -9.20 2.22
C PHE A 333 -27.92 -9.50 0.95
N ASP A 334 -27.86 -10.74 0.48
CA ASP A 334 -28.66 -11.19 -0.66
C ASP A 334 -30.14 -11.42 -0.26
N PRO A 335 -31.03 -11.77 -1.22
CA PRO A 335 -32.44 -12.05 -0.90
C PRO A 335 -32.67 -13.24 0.04
N SER A 336 -31.72 -14.18 0.13
CA SER A 336 -31.73 -15.27 1.12
C SER A 336 -31.18 -14.85 2.49
N GLY A 337 -30.67 -13.63 2.63
CA GLY A 337 -30.09 -13.11 3.87
C GLY A 337 -28.63 -13.44 4.07
N GLU A 338 -27.95 -13.99 3.06
CA GLU A 338 -26.52 -14.28 3.14
C GLU A 338 -25.71 -12.99 2.97
N MET A 339 -24.78 -12.76 3.89
CA MET A 339 -23.87 -11.63 3.84
C MET A 339 -22.88 -11.77 2.68
N LEU A 340 -22.92 -10.81 1.77
CA LEU A 340 -22.10 -10.76 0.57
C LEU A 340 -20.73 -10.14 0.83
N LYS A 341 -19.75 -10.60 0.04
CA LYS A 341 -18.35 -10.15 0.06
C LYS A 341 -17.85 -9.88 -1.36
N GLY A 342 -16.71 -9.22 -1.46
CA GLY A 342 -16.02 -8.84 -2.69
C GLY A 342 -16.77 -7.79 -3.50
N TRP A 343 -16.47 -7.74 -4.81
CA TRP A 343 -17.09 -6.78 -5.73
C TRP A 343 -18.59 -7.03 -5.93
N LYS A 344 -19.38 -5.97 -5.84
CA LYS A 344 -20.84 -5.96 -6.06
C LYS A 344 -21.26 -4.70 -6.81
N LEU A 345 -22.12 -4.88 -7.81
CA LEU A 345 -22.67 -3.78 -8.60
C LEU A 345 -24.02 -3.36 -8.00
N LEU A 346 -24.14 -2.10 -7.58
CA LEU A 346 -25.37 -1.50 -7.04
C LEU A 346 -25.62 -0.17 -7.74
N ASP A 347 -26.83 0.07 -8.24
CA ASP A 347 -27.22 1.31 -8.94
C ASP A 347 -26.18 1.77 -9.98
N ASN A 348 -25.68 0.83 -10.78
CA ASN A 348 -24.66 1.01 -11.84
C ASN A 348 -23.25 1.42 -11.34
N HIS A 349 -22.95 1.25 -10.06
CA HIS A 349 -21.64 1.51 -9.47
C HIS A 349 -21.11 0.29 -8.73
N TRP A 350 -19.80 0.07 -8.83
CA TRP A 350 -19.13 -1.04 -8.16
C TRP A 350 -18.74 -0.65 -6.73
N TYR A 351 -18.98 -1.56 -5.79
CA TYR A 351 -18.61 -1.46 -4.38
C TYR A 351 -17.82 -2.71 -4.00
N TYR A 352 -16.94 -2.59 -3.02
CA TYR A 352 -16.19 -3.73 -2.51
C TYR A 352 -16.57 -4.00 -1.05
N PHE A 353 -16.91 -5.25 -0.74
CA PHE A 353 -17.17 -5.70 0.62
C PHE A 353 -16.00 -6.58 1.09
N ASN A 354 -15.37 -6.20 2.20
CA ASN A 354 -14.20 -6.87 2.77
C ASN A 354 -14.52 -8.31 3.19
N SER A 355 -13.50 -9.05 3.61
CA SER A 355 -13.65 -10.44 4.08
C SER A 355 -14.56 -10.57 5.31
N ASP A 356 -14.65 -9.52 6.13
CA ASP A 356 -15.57 -9.39 7.26
C ASP A 356 -16.96 -8.88 6.86
N GLY A 357 -17.18 -8.59 5.57
CA GLY A 357 -18.44 -8.11 5.00
C GLY A 357 -18.65 -6.60 5.06
N SER A 358 -17.74 -5.84 5.68
CA SER A 358 -17.84 -4.38 5.72
C SER A 358 -17.59 -3.76 4.33
N MET A 359 -18.37 -2.76 3.94
CA MET A 359 -18.15 -2.02 2.69
C MET A 359 -16.88 -1.16 2.80
N ALA A 360 -15.96 -1.31 1.86
CA ALA A 360 -14.70 -0.58 1.84
C ALA A 360 -14.83 0.84 1.31
N THR A 361 -14.00 1.74 1.84
CA THR A 361 -13.71 3.08 1.31
C THR A 361 -12.19 3.26 1.18
N GLY A 362 -11.73 4.21 0.38
CA GLY A 362 -10.32 4.49 0.17
C GLY A 362 -9.61 3.45 -0.70
N TRP A 363 -8.31 3.27 -0.46
CA TRP A 363 -7.48 2.35 -1.25
C TRP A 363 -7.75 0.89 -0.88
N ILE A 364 -7.99 0.06 -1.89
CA ILE A 364 -7.96 -1.40 -1.73
C ILE A 364 -7.04 -2.05 -2.75
N LYS A 365 -6.63 -3.28 -2.43
CA LYS A 365 -5.89 -4.15 -3.33
C LYS A 365 -6.66 -5.46 -3.46
N ASP A 366 -7.04 -5.80 -4.69
CA ASP A 366 -7.73 -7.04 -5.02
C ASP A 366 -7.03 -7.67 -6.23
N ASN A 367 -6.67 -8.96 -6.15
CA ASN A 367 -5.96 -9.68 -7.22
C ASN A 367 -4.71 -8.94 -7.76
N ASN A 368 -3.92 -8.36 -6.85
CA ASN A 368 -2.73 -7.54 -7.14
C ASN A 368 -2.97 -6.25 -7.95
N LEU A 369 -4.22 -5.86 -8.16
CA LEU A 369 -4.61 -4.58 -8.74
C LEU A 369 -5.03 -3.63 -7.61
N SER A 370 -4.63 -2.37 -7.74
CA SER A 370 -5.05 -1.31 -6.82
C SER A 370 -6.30 -0.63 -7.35
N TYR A 371 -7.25 -0.37 -6.45
CA TYR A 371 -8.48 0.35 -6.72
C TYR A 371 -8.65 1.44 -5.68
N TYR A 372 -9.49 2.42 -5.99
CA TYR A 372 -9.90 3.43 -5.04
C TYR A 372 -11.42 3.47 -4.96
N LEU A 373 -11.95 3.43 -3.74
CA LEU A 373 -13.37 3.62 -3.45
C LEU A 373 -13.53 5.00 -2.84
N TYR A 374 -14.46 5.80 -3.35
CA TYR A 374 -14.82 7.06 -2.73
C TYR A 374 -15.38 6.85 -1.32
N GLU A 375 -15.52 7.93 -0.55
CA GLU A 375 -16.22 7.90 0.75
C GLU A 375 -17.66 7.39 0.64
N THR A 376 -18.27 7.52 -0.54
CA THR A 376 -19.59 6.97 -0.84
C THR A 376 -19.58 5.44 -1.00
N GLY A 377 -18.39 4.82 -1.06
CA GLY A 377 -18.14 3.40 -1.32
C GLY A 377 -17.99 3.05 -2.81
N ALA A 378 -18.36 3.97 -3.71
CA ALA A 378 -18.33 3.72 -5.14
C ALA A 378 -16.88 3.66 -5.66
N MET A 379 -16.60 2.69 -6.53
CA MET A 379 -15.31 2.52 -7.18
C MET A 379 -15.02 3.63 -8.18
N ALA A 380 -13.85 4.24 -8.07
CA ALA A 380 -13.39 5.29 -8.95
C ALA A 380 -12.99 4.77 -10.34
N LYS A 381 -13.21 5.61 -11.35
CA LYS A 381 -12.77 5.44 -12.74
C LYS A 381 -12.27 6.78 -13.30
N GLY A 382 -11.55 6.70 -14.41
CA GLY A 382 -11.00 7.88 -15.09
C GLY A 382 -9.97 8.62 -14.25
N TRP A 383 -9.80 9.90 -14.55
CA TRP A 383 -8.91 10.79 -13.80
C TRP A 383 -9.54 11.18 -12.46
N ILE A 384 -8.78 11.04 -11.38
CA ILE A 384 -9.18 11.53 -10.06
C ILE A 384 -7.99 12.16 -9.36
N THR A 385 -8.27 13.01 -8.37
CA THR A 385 -7.25 13.54 -7.47
C THR A 385 -7.42 12.96 -6.07
N ILE A 386 -6.34 12.44 -5.52
CA ILE A 386 -6.27 11.97 -4.13
C ILE A 386 -5.17 12.77 -3.46
N ASN A 387 -5.55 13.60 -2.47
CA ASN A 387 -4.63 14.50 -1.76
C ASN A 387 -3.81 15.41 -2.71
N GLY A 388 -4.46 15.95 -3.75
CA GLY A 388 -3.85 16.83 -4.75
C GLY A 388 -2.98 16.11 -5.80
N VAL A 389 -2.85 14.78 -5.73
CA VAL A 389 -2.09 14.00 -6.70
C VAL A 389 -3.04 13.32 -7.69
N TRP A 390 -2.72 13.42 -8.98
CA TRP A 390 -3.51 12.80 -10.04
C TRP A 390 -3.22 11.31 -10.16
N TYR A 391 -4.30 10.56 -10.32
CA TYR A 391 -4.31 9.13 -10.64
C TYR A 391 -5.28 8.90 -11.79
N TYR A 392 -5.06 7.84 -12.55
CA TYR A 392 -6.02 7.37 -13.53
C TYR A 392 -6.46 5.95 -13.20
N PHE A 393 -7.77 5.71 -13.17
CA PHE A 393 -8.37 4.41 -12.99
C PHE A 393 -9.03 3.98 -14.29
N LYS A 394 -8.76 2.76 -14.74
CA LYS A 394 -9.35 2.19 -15.96
C LYS A 394 -10.86 1.95 -15.78
N ASP A 395 -11.57 1.61 -16.86
CA ASP A 395 -13.02 1.35 -16.79
C ASP A 395 -13.39 0.19 -15.86
N ASN A 396 -12.48 -0.77 -15.69
CA ASN A 396 -12.61 -1.85 -14.73
C ASN A 396 -12.20 -1.47 -13.30
N GLY A 397 -11.92 -0.18 -13.05
CA GLY A 397 -11.50 0.37 -11.76
C GLY A 397 -10.04 0.15 -11.36
N SER A 398 -9.27 -0.61 -12.14
CA SER A 398 -7.86 -0.84 -11.79
C SER A 398 -7.03 0.41 -12.05
N MET A 399 -6.14 0.77 -11.12
CA MET A 399 -5.24 1.90 -11.25
C MET A 399 -4.28 1.72 -12.45
N GLN A 400 -4.15 2.75 -13.27
CA GLN A 400 -3.20 2.83 -14.36
C GLN A 400 -1.80 3.13 -13.85
N LYS A 401 -0.82 2.46 -14.44
CA LYS A 401 0.61 2.67 -14.23
C LYS A 401 1.30 2.72 -15.59
N GLY A 402 2.40 3.46 -15.67
CA GLY A 402 3.15 3.70 -16.91
C GLY A 402 2.50 4.75 -17.81
N TRP A 403 2.79 4.65 -19.11
CA TRP A 403 2.30 5.60 -20.12
C TRP A 403 0.77 5.57 -20.27
N PHE A 404 0.18 6.75 -20.41
CA PHE A 404 -1.24 6.94 -20.71
C PHE A 404 -1.40 7.99 -21.81
N THR A 405 -2.12 7.65 -22.86
CA THR A 405 -2.45 8.58 -23.95
C THR A 405 -3.90 9.03 -23.78
N ALA A 406 -4.11 10.33 -23.55
CA ALA A 406 -5.43 10.93 -23.49
C ALA A 406 -6.10 10.96 -24.87
N SER A 407 -7.42 11.13 -24.89
CA SER A 407 -8.21 11.17 -26.13
C SER A 407 -7.84 12.31 -27.07
N ASN A 408 -7.27 13.40 -26.54
CA ASN A 408 -6.77 14.53 -27.31
C ASN A 408 -5.34 14.31 -27.87
N GLY A 409 -4.74 13.15 -27.62
CA GLY A 409 -3.38 12.80 -28.05
C GLY A 409 -2.26 13.18 -27.06
N ASP A 410 -2.58 13.87 -25.96
CA ASP A 410 -1.60 14.20 -24.93
C ASP A 410 -1.12 12.92 -24.23
N LEU A 411 0.19 12.85 -23.94
CA LEU A 411 0.82 11.70 -23.32
C LEU A 411 1.20 12.04 -21.88
N TYR A 412 0.87 11.16 -20.92
CA TYR A 412 1.15 11.31 -19.50
C TYR A 412 1.88 10.06 -18.99
N TYR A 413 2.62 10.19 -17.89
CA TYR A 413 3.25 9.05 -17.23
C TYR A 413 2.77 8.89 -15.79
N LEU A 414 2.19 7.74 -15.48
CA LEU A 414 1.76 7.34 -14.15
C LEU A 414 2.89 6.49 -13.55
N ASP A 415 3.41 6.87 -12.38
CA ASP A 415 4.53 6.22 -11.74
C ASP A 415 4.31 4.70 -11.55
N MET A 416 5.30 3.89 -11.92
CA MET A 416 5.15 2.42 -11.90
C MET A 416 5.04 1.85 -10.48
N SER A 417 5.55 2.54 -9.47
CA SER A 417 5.47 2.09 -8.08
C SER A 417 4.16 2.53 -7.43
N THR A 418 3.83 3.81 -7.56
CA THR A 418 2.77 4.48 -6.81
C THR A 418 1.50 4.76 -7.60
N GLY A 419 1.54 4.75 -8.94
CA GLY A 419 0.44 5.16 -9.82
C GLY A 419 0.21 6.67 -9.92
N LYS A 420 1.03 7.47 -9.23
CA LYS A 420 0.95 8.94 -9.26
C LYS A 420 1.33 9.46 -10.63
N MET A 421 0.54 10.37 -11.20
CA MET A 421 0.96 11.08 -12.40
C MET A 421 2.21 11.91 -12.10
N LEU A 422 3.28 11.69 -12.88
CA LEU A 422 4.50 12.46 -12.77
C LEU A 422 4.32 13.84 -13.42
N THR A 423 5.01 14.82 -12.86
CA THR A 423 5.09 16.21 -13.35
C THR A 423 6.51 16.71 -13.15
N ASN A 424 6.93 17.69 -13.95
CA ASN A 424 8.22 18.37 -13.82
C ASN A 424 9.43 17.43 -13.68
N THR A 425 9.52 16.40 -14.52
CA THR A 425 10.56 15.38 -14.45
C THR A 425 10.89 14.83 -15.83
N THR A 426 11.69 13.77 -15.93
CA THR A 426 11.98 13.11 -17.20
C THR A 426 11.78 11.61 -17.10
N VAL A 427 11.16 11.03 -18.13
CA VAL A 427 11.03 9.59 -18.32
C VAL A 427 11.54 9.30 -19.72
N ASP A 428 12.78 8.84 -19.85
CA ASP A 428 13.45 8.75 -21.14
C ASP A 428 12.63 7.98 -22.19
N PRO A 429 12.52 8.50 -23.44
CA PRO A 429 13.19 9.69 -23.98
C PRO A 429 12.40 11.01 -23.82
N TYR A 430 11.46 11.10 -22.89
CA TYR A 430 10.54 12.24 -22.75
C TYR A 430 10.87 13.14 -21.55
N ILE A 431 10.57 14.43 -21.70
CA ILE A 431 10.46 15.39 -20.61
C ILE A 431 8.99 15.48 -20.25
N ILE A 432 8.67 15.35 -18.97
CA ILE A 432 7.33 15.50 -18.41
C ILE A 432 7.20 16.92 -17.88
N GLY A 433 6.34 17.72 -18.49
CA GLY A 433 6.09 19.11 -18.13
C GLY A 433 5.48 19.27 -16.74
N THR A 434 5.41 20.52 -16.27
CA THR A 434 4.69 20.91 -15.05
C THR A 434 3.20 20.58 -15.11
N ASP A 435 2.63 20.53 -16.31
CA ASP A 435 1.27 20.09 -16.57
C ASP A 435 1.10 18.55 -16.66
N GLY A 436 2.19 17.81 -16.53
CA GLY A 436 2.24 16.34 -16.65
C GLY A 436 2.36 15.83 -18.08
N LYS A 437 2.37 16.70 -19.10
CA LYS A 437 2.45 16.28 -20.50
C LYS A 437 3.86 15.89 -20.90
N ALA A 438 3.97 14.80 -21.63
CA ALA A 438 5.24 14.26 -22.09
C ALA A 438 5.60 14.79 -23.49
N ILE A 439 6.80 15.37 -23.61
CA ILE A 439 7.38 15.88 -24.85
C ILE A 439 8.67 15.11 -25.13
N LYS A 440 8.82 14.55 -26.32
CA LYS A 440 10.02 13.78 -26.71
C LYS A 440 11.24 14.71 -26.77
N LYS A 441 12.36 14.30 -26.17
CA LYS A 441 13.65 15.02 -26.29
C LYS A 441 14.09 15.03 -27.76
N SER A 442 14.30 16.21 -28.35
CA SER A 442 14.86 16.34 -29.70
C SER A 442 16.33 15.90 -29.73
N THR A 443 16.67 14.98 -30.62
CA THR A 443 18.06 14.68 -30.97
C THR A 443 18.56 15.73 -31.96
N SER A 444 19.37 16.69 -31.49
CA SER A 444 20.08 17.61 -32.38
C SER A 444 21.33 16.94 -32.97
N ASP A 445 21.52 17.16 -34.26
CA ASP A 445 22.52 16.58 -35.15
C ASP A 445 23.98 16.73 -34.71
N THR A 446 24.78 15.67 -34.92
CA THR A 446 26.23 15.81 -35.12
C THR A 446 26.66 15.04 -36.36
N ASN A 447 26.55 15.69 -37.51
CA ASN A 447 27.46 15.49 -38.63
C ASN A 447 28.55 16.57 -38.54
N ASN A 448 29.78 16.22 -38.13
CA ASN A 448 30.96 16.80 -38.76
C ASN A 448 32.19 15.88 -38.62
N SER A 449 32.94 15.80 -39.71
CA SER A 449 34.03 14.88 -39.99
C SER A 449 35.39 15.36 -39.44
N SER A 450 36.21 14.37 -39.04
CA SER A 450 37.68 14.26 -39.15
C SER A 450 38.61 15.29 -38.47
N SER A 451 39.48 14.80 -37.57
CA SER A 451 40.91 14.51 -37.87
C SER A 451 41.71 13.99 -36.65
N ASN A 452 42.74 13.21 -36.94
CA ASN A 452 43.66 12.49 -36.04
C ASN A 452 44.52 13.39 -35.13
N SER A 453 44.83 12.91 -33.91
CA SER A 453 46.22 12.83 -33.41
C SER A 453 46.33 11.90 -32.20
N LYS A 454 47.31 10.98 -32.27
CA LYS A 454 47.81 10.14 -31.16
C LYS A 454 48.83 10.95 -30.36
N THR A 455 48.77 10.90 -29.03
CA THR A 455 49.95 10.63 -28.19
C THR A 455 49.53 10.06 -26.84
N ASP A 456 50.33 9.07 -26.41
CA ASP A 456 50.25 8.25 -25.22
C ASP A 456 50.94 8.97 -24.04
N THR A 457 50.42 8.82 -22.81
CA THR A 457 51.14 8.70 -21.53
C THR A 457 50.18 8.84 -20.33
N THR A 458 49.85 7.72 -19.70
CA THR A 458 49.42 7.58 -18.29
C THR A 458 50.65 7.62 -17.35
N PRO A 459 50.55 7.78 -15.99
CA PRO A 459 49.40 7.45 -15.16
C PRO A 459 48.99 8.40 -13.99
N SER A 460 47.71 8.26 -13.62
CA SER A 460 47.13 8.29 -12.27
C SER A 460 47.04 9.61 -11.49
N ASN A 461 45.82 10.18 -11.46
CA ASN A 461 45.07 10.34 -10.21
C ASN A 461 43.56 10.52 -10.49
N THR A 462 42.79 9.43 -10.43
CA THR A 462 41.34 9.45 -10.65
C THR A 462 40.60 9.15 -9.36
N ASN A 463 40.01 10.17 -8.74
CA ASN A 463 38.79 9.99 -7.96
C ASN A 463 37.66 10.68 -8.73
N ALA A 464 37.22 10.00 -9.79
CA ALA A 464 36.06 10.37 -10.57
C ALA A 464 34.83 9.64 -10.03
N SER A 465 33.81 10.44 -9.70
CA SER A 465 32.39 10.09 -9.70
C SER A 465 32.05 9.04 -10.76
N THR A 466 31.52 7.87 -10.38
CA THR A 466 30.95 6.90 -11.31
C THR A 466 29.42 6.88 -11.21
N ASN A 467 28.77 7.62 -12.09
CA ASN A 467 27.41 7.30 -12.53
C ASN A 467 27.47 5.93 -13.22
N SER A 468 27.12 4.86 -12.49
CA SER A 468 27.09 3.51 -13.06
C SER A 468 25.87 3.36 -13.98
N ASN A 469 26.11 3.24 -15.29
CA ASN A 469 25.09 2.83 -16.27
C ASN A 469 24.70 1.37 -16.02
N LEU A 470 23.68 1.15 -15.18
CA LEU A 470 23.12 -0.18 -14.94
C LEU A 470 22.39 -0.69 -16.20
N ILE A 471 22.49 -2.00 -16.42
CA ILE A 471 21.77 -2.75 -17.44
C ILE A 471 20.52 -3.34 -16.79
N TYR A 472 19.34 -2.94 -17.25
CA TYR A 472 18.09 -3.57 -16.83
C TYR A 472 17.75 -4.74 -17.75
N ALA A 473 17.40 -5.87 -17.15
CA ALA A 473 17.00 -7.08 -17.84
C ALA A 473 15.77 -7.72 -17.16
N ILE A 474 15.29 -8.77 -17.79
CA ILE A 474 14.37 -9.73 -17.20
C ILE A 474 15.01 -11.11 -17.27
N ASP A 475 14.62 -12.02 -16.40
CA ASP A 475 14.88 -13.44 -16.57
C ASP A 475 13.56 -14.23 -16.67
N ILE A 476 13.55 -15.21 -17.57
CA ILE A 476 12.34 -15.94 -17.99
C ILE A 476 12.60 -17.43 -18.14
N SER A 477 11.53 -18.20 -18.01
CA SER A 477 11.50 -19.66 -18.09
C SER A 477 10.17 -20.16 -18.66
N ASN A 478 10.01 -21.48 -18.70
CA ASN A 478 8.74 -22.13 -19.01
C ASN A 478 7.57 -21.74 -18.10
N HIS A 479 7.81 -21.10 -16.95
CA HIS A 479 6.77 -20.59 -16.07
C HIS A 479 6.09 -19.31 -16.62
N ASP A 480 6.73 -18.59 -17.54
CA ASP A 480 6.21 -17.35 -18.12
C ASP A 480 5.25 -17.56 -19.30
N GLY A 481 5.21 -18.79 -19.83
CA GLY A 481 4.30 -19.20 -20.89
C GLY A 481 4.58 -18.50 -22.23
N ASN A 482 3.53 -18.09 -22.96
CA ASN A 482 3.73 -17.45 -24.26
C ASN A 482 4.08 -15.96 -24.09
N ILE A 483 5.22 -15.55 -24.66
CA ILE A 483 5.74 -14.17 -24.58
C ILE A 483 5.71 -13.49 -25.95
N ASP A 484 5.13 -12.30 -26.00
CA ASP A 484 5.18 -11.39 -27.15
C ASP A 484 6.40 -10.47 -27.06
N PHE A 485 7.52 -10.91 -27.65
CA PHE A 485 8.79 -10.19 -27.59
C PHE A 485 8.76 -8.81 -28.26
N SER A 486 7.85 -8.57 -29.21
CA SER A 486 7.68 -7.24 -29.80
C SER A 486 7.16 -6.25 -28.76
N LYS A 487 6.19 -6.67 -27.93
CA LYS A 487 5.69 -5.86 -26.81
C LYS A 487 6.72 -5.72 -25.68
N VAL A 488 7.49 -6.78 -25.41
CA VAL A 488 8.59 -6.73 -24.43
C VAL A 488 9.64 -5.71 -24.88
N LYS A 489 10.04 -5.74 -26.15
CA LYS A 489 10.96 -4.74 -26.73
C LYS A 489 10.39 -3.34 -26.65
N TYR A 490 9.12 -3.16 -26.98
CA TYR A 490 8.43 -1.88 -26.91
C TYR A 490 8.33 -1.33 -25.48
N SER A 491 8.31 -2.22 -24.48
CA SER A 491 8.37 -1.86 -23.05
C SER A 491 9.75 -1.37 -22.61
N GLY A 492 10.73 -1.33 -23.51
CA GLY A 492 12.08 -0.84 -23.23
C GLY A 492 13.07 -1.93 -22.80
N THR A 493 12.66 -3.19 -22.70
CA THR A 493 13.56 -4.31 -22.37
C THR A 493 14.61 -4.49 -23.46
N LYS A 494 15.88 -4.51 -23.06
CA LYS A 494 17.03 -4.65 -23.96
C LYS A 494 17.79 -5.96 -23.78
N TYR A 495 17.65 -6.60 -22.62
CA TYR A 495 18.38 -7.80 -22.23
C TYR A 495 17.42 -8.81 -21.60
N VAL A 496 17.66 -10.09 -21.84
CA VAL A 496 16.90 -11.19 -21.25
C VAL A 496 17.81 -12.36 -20.88
N TYR A 497 17.65 -12.91 -19.68
CA TYR A 497 18.13 -14.25 -19.31
C TYR A 497 17.05 -15.29 -19.60
N ILE A 498 17.43 -16.40 -20.23
CA ILE A 498 16.49 -17.48 -20.59
C ILE A 498 16.94 -18.75 -19.87
N LYS A 499 16.04 -19.40 -19.12
CA LYS A 499 16.29 -20.74 -18.58
C LYS A 499 16.60 -21.68 -19.74
N ALA A 500 17.76 -22.31 -19.71
CA ALA A 500 18.14 -23.26 -20.75
C ALA A 500 17.87 -24.69 -20.32
N THR A 501 18.36 -25.06 -19.14
CA THR A 501 18.36 -26.45 -18.68
C THR A 501 18.26 -26.54 -17.16
N GLU A 502 17.86 -27.72 -16.68
CA GLU A 502 17.83 -28.09 -15.26
C GLU A 502 18.27 -29.55 -15.16
N GLY A 503 19.19 -29.84 -14.24
CA GLY A 503 19.71 -31.21 -14.11
C GLY A 503 20.29 -31.76 -15.43
N THR A 504 20.32 -33.08 -15.53
CA THR A 504 21.00 -33.77 -16.65
C THR A 504 20.16 -33.81 -17.93
N THR A 505 18.84 -33.76 -17.84
CA THR A 505 17.95 -34.06 -18.97
C THR A 505 16.91 -33.01 -19.28
N PHE A 506 16.53 -32.16 -18.33
CA PHE A 506 15.51 -31.14 -18.62
C PHE A 506 16.12 -30.03 -19.47
N VAL A 507 15.41 -29.71 -20.55
CA VAL A 507 15.64 -28.55 -21.41
C VAL A 507 14.36 -27.74 -21.37
N ASP A 508 14.48 -26.43 -21.13
CA ASP A 508 13.32 -25.57 -21.11
C ASP A 508 12.60 -25.63 -22.48
N PRO A 509 11.32 -26.01 -22.53
CA PRO A 509 10.60 -26.19 -23.80
C PRO A 509 10.48 -24.89 -24.61
N TYR A 510 10.64 -23.72 -23.96
CA TYR A 510 10.58 -22.41 -24.62
C TYR A 510 11.95 -21.87 -25.02
N LEU A 511 13.08 -22.50 -24.63
CA LEU A 511 14.44 -22.01 -24.89
C LEU A 511 14.65 -21.54 -26.35
N SER A 512 14.32 -22.40 -27.32
CA SER A 512 14.52 -22.10 -28.74
C SER A 512 13.58 -21.01 -29.25
N THR A 513 12.31 -21.01 -28.79
CA THR A 513 11.30 -20.02 -29.16
C THR A 513 11.63 -18.65 -28.60
N TYR A 514 11.95 -18.56 -27.31
CA TYR A 514 12.34 -17.31 -26.65
C TYR A 514 13.61 -16.73 -27.24
N TYR A 515 14.65 -17.55 -27.45
CA TYR A 515 15.88 -17.09 -28.07
C TYR A 515 15.62 -16.49 -29.47
N THR A 516 14.89 -17.21 -30.32
CA THR A 516 14.62 -16.78 -31.69
C THR A 516 13.80 -15.48 -31.71
N ASN A 517 12.76 -15.40 -30.89
CA ASN A 517 11.88 -14.23 -30.82
C ASN A 517 12.59 -13.01 -30.24
N ALA A 518 13.43 -13.19 -29.21
CA ALA A 518 14.26 -12.13 -28.65
C ALA A 518 15.25 -11.57 -29.68
N GLN A 519 15.95 -12.45 -30.41
CA GLN A 519 16.91 -12.05 -31.45
C GLN A 519 16.21 -11.31 -32.60
N ASN A 520 15.03 -11.77 -33.03
CA ASN A 520 14.25 -11.14 -34.10
C ASN A 520 13.87 -9.67 -33.81
N VAL A 521 13.68 -9.31 -32.54
CA VAL A 521 13.37 -7.93 -32.11
C VAL A 521 14.59 -7.18 -31.57
N GLY A 522 15.79 -7.77 -31.68
CA GLY A 522 17.05 -7.19 -31.24
C GLY A 522 17.14 -7.02 -29.71
N ILE A 523 16.60 -7.96 -28.93
CA ILE A 523 16.89 -8.10 -27.49
C ILE A 523 18.12 -9.00 -27.34
N LYS A 524 19.06 -8.57 -26.51
CA LYS A 524 20.29 -9.29 -26.19
C LYS A 524 20.01 -10.44 -25.22
N THR A 525 20.63 -11.59 -25.43
CA THR A 525 20.27 -12.83 -24.73
C THR A 525 21.38 -13.39 -23.84
N GLY A 526 20.99 -13.92 -22.68
CA GLY A 526 21.79 -14.68 -21.74
C GLY A 526 21.07 -15.98 -21.39
N PHE A 527 21.78 -16.93 -20.79
CA PHE A 527 21.22 -18.23 -20.46
C PHE A 527 21.59 -18.64 -19.05
N TYR A 528 20.68 -19.32 -18.35
CA TYR A 528 20.97 -19.89 -17.04
C TYR A 528 20.63 -21.39 -16.94
N HIS A 529 21.30 -22.05 -16.00
CA HIS A 529 21.09 -23.45 -15.64
C HIS A 529 20.73 -23.58 -14.16
N PHE A 530 19.61 -24.24 -13.86
CA PHE A 530 19.19 -24.52 -12.48
C PHE A 530 19.90 -25.77 -11.94
N LEU A 531 20.76 -25.60 -10.94
CA LEU A 531 21.56 -26.68 -10.35
C LEU A 531 20.73 -27.53 -9.38
N VAL A 532 20.75 -28.85 -9.59
CA VAL A 532 20.09 -29.83 -8.71
C VAL A 532 21.07 -30.84 -8.11
N GLY A 533 20.74 -31.36 -6.93
CA GLY A 533 21.52 -32.41 -6.25
C GLY A 533 21.28 -33.83 -6.75
N THR A 534 20.26 -34.03 -7.59
CA THR A 534 19.79 -35.35 -8.02
C THR A 534 20.64 -35.99 -9.12
N SER A 535 21.61 -35.26 -9.70
CA SER A 535 22.50 -35.78 -10.74
C SER A 535 23.89 -35.15 -10.72
N ALA A 536 24.85 -35.77 -11.41
CA ALA A 536 26.25 -35.32 -11.39
C ALA A 536 26.43 -33.95 -12.08
N PRO A 537 27.11 -32.98 -11.44
CA PRO A 537 27.25 -31.61 -11.93
C PRO A 537 27.96 -31.52 -13.29
N GLU A 538 28.84 -32.46 -13.62
CA GLU A 538 29.51 -32.51 -14.93
C GLU A 538 28.53 -32.80 -16.08
N THR A 539 27.58 -33.72 -15.84
CA THR A 539 26.56 -34.04 -16.85
C THR A 539 25.54 -32.90 -17.00
N GLN A 540 25.27 -32.17 -15.91
CA GLN A 540 24.49 -30.94 -15.94
C GLN A 540 25.19 -29.85 -16.77
N ALA A 541 26.50 -29.65 -16.58
CA ALA A 541 27.30 -28.72 -17.38
C ALA A 541 27.28 -29.06 -18.88
N GLN A 542 27.40 -30.35 -19.21
CA GLN A 542 27.30 -30.84 -20.58
C GLN A 542 25.92 -30.60 -21.18
N ASN A 543 24.84 -30.81 -20.41
CA ASN A 543 23.47 -30.52 -20.83
C ASN A 543 23.31 -29.01 -21.12
N PHE A 544 23.76 -28.15 -20.21
CA PHE A 544 23.70 -26.70 -20.39
C PHE A 544 24.44 -26.25 -21.65
N TYR A 545 25.71 -26.61 -21.79
CA TYR A 545 26.51 -26.22 -22.96
C TYR A 545 25.91 -26.72 -24.28
N ASN A 546 25.46 -27.98 -24.34
CA ASN A 546 24.90 -28.54 -25.57
C ASN A 546 23.68 -27.77 -26.09
N ASN A 547 22.89 -27.18 -25.19
CA ASN A 547 21.67 -26.45 -25.54
C ASN A 547 21.90 -24.97 -25.86
N ILE A 548 23.07 -24.41 -25.53
CA ILE A 548 23.40 -23.00 -25.79
C ILE A 548 24.55 -22.79 -26.78
N LYS A 549 25.37 -23.80 -27.08
CA LYS A 549 26.60 -23.67 -27.90
C LYS A 549 26.42 -23.07 -29.30
N ASN A 550 25.22 -23.21 -29.87
CA ASN A 550 24.87 -22.67 -31.20
C ASN A 550 24.02 -21.39 -31.11
N LYS A 551 23.88 -20.80 -29.92
CA LYS A 551 23.13 -19.57 -29.66
C LYS A 551 24.10 -18.46 -29.25
N LYS A 552 23.86 -17.25 -29.72
CA LYS A 552 24.65 -16.09 -29.30
C LYS A 552 24.30 -15.73 -27.84
N SER A 553 25.30 -15.70 -26.97
CA SER A 553 25.15 -15.27 -25.58
C SER A 553 25.81 -13.90 -25.42
N ASP A 554 25.00 -12.84 -25.37
CA ASP A 554 25.45 -11.47 -25.13
C ASP A 554 25.77 -11.23 -23.64
N LEU A 555 25.10 -11.96 -22.74
CA LEU A 555 25.39 -11.99 -21.30
C LEU A 555 26.17 -13.26 -20.94
N LYS A 556 26.98 -13.19 -19.88
CA LYS A 556 27.68 -14.36 -19.30
C LYS A 556 26.66 -15.44 -18.95
N PRO A 557 26.87 -16.72 -19.33
CA PRO A 557 26.06 -17.82 -18.82
C PRO A 557 25.99 -17.79 -17.30
N CYS A 558 24.87 -18.20 -16.72
CA CYS A 558 24.65 -18.19 -15.28
C CYS A 558 24.42 -19.59 -14.72
N LEU A 559 25.03 -19.90 -13.58
CA LEU A 559 24.71 -21.06 -12.76
C LEU A 559 23.81 -20.61 -11.61
N ASP A 560 22.57 -21.09 -11.61
CA ASP A 560 21.57 -20.83 -10.59
C ASP A 560 21.69 -21.86 -9.46
N ILE A 561 21.99 -21.37 -8.25
CA ILE A 561 22.31 -22.16 -7.05
C ILE A 561 21.32 -21.81 -5.93
N GLU A 562 20.28 -22.63 -5.81
CA GLU A 562 19.20 -22.43 -4.82
C GLU A 562 18.75 -23.73 -4.14
N THR A 563 19.33 -24.88 -4.52
CA THR A 563 18.95 -26.20 -3.99
C THR A 563 19.91 -26.66 -2.90
N SER A 564 19.38 -27.06 -1.74
CA SER A 564 20.13 -27.63 -0.63
C SER A 564 20.06 -29.17 -0.58
N GLY A 565 20.73 -29.80 0.38
CA GLY A 565 20.68 -31.26 0.60
C GLY A 565 21.85 -32.06 0.01
N PHE A 566 22.87 -31.38 -0.50
CA PHE A 566 24.15 -31.95 -0.96
C PHE A 566 25.28 -30.95 -0.70
N ASN A 567 26.53 -31.30 -1.00
CA ASN A 567 27.65 -30.36 -0.91
C ASN A 567 27.58 -29.36 -2.06
N VAL A 568 26.78 -28.30 -1.88
CA VAL A 568 26.40 -27.37 -2.94
C VAL A 568 27.61 -26.68 -3.55
N SER A 569 28.54 -26.17 -2.73
CA SER A 569 29.76 -25.52 -3.24
C SER A 569 30.70 -26.48 -3.98
N ASP A 570 30.82 -27.74 -3.55
CA ASP A 570 31.58 -28.75 -4.31
C ASP A 570 30.96 -29.01 -5.68
N TYR A 571 29.63 -29.18 -5.72
CA TYR A 571 28.89 -29.39 -6.96
C TYR A 571 29.02 -28.20 -7.91
N ALA A 572 28.87 -26.99 -7.39
CA ALA A 572 29.01 -25.77 -8.17
C ALA A 572 30.43 -25.66 -8.77
N VAL A 573 31.48 -25.87 -7.98
CA VAL A 573 32.87 -25.84 -8.47
C VAL A 573 33.10 -26.88 -9.58
N ARG A 574 32.59 -28.11 -9.41
CA ARG A 574 32.70 -29.17 -10.42
C ARG A 574 31.94 -28.84 -11.69
N PHE A 575 30.72 -28.32 -11.57
CA PHE A 575 29.94 -27.81 -12.71
C PHE A 575 30.73 -26.75 -13.46
N ILE A 576 31.22 -25.73 -12.75
CA ILE A 576 31.91 -24.58 -13.35
C ILE A 576 33.19 -25.03 -14.06
N ASN A 577 33.97 -25.92 -13.45
CA ASN A 577 35.19 -26.47 -14.05
C ASN A 577 34.89 -27.24 -15.34
N GLU A 578 33.88 -28.11 -15.32
CA GLU A 578 33.49 -28.87 -16.51
C GLU A 578 32.93 -27.94 -17.60
N PHE A 579 32.05 -27.01 -17.23
CA PHE A 579 31.49 -26.02 -18.16
C PHE A 579 32.60 -25.19 -18.81
N LYS A 580 33.57 -24.70 -18.01
CA LYS A 580 34.73 -23.97 -18.53
C LYS A 580 35.57 -24.83 -19.47
N ARG A 581 35.78 -26.11 -19.13
CA ARG A 581 36.54 -27.06 -19.95
C ARG A 581 35.89 -27.30 -21.32
N ILE A 582 34.57 -27.47 -21.38
CA ILE A 582 33.85 -27.83 -22.62
C ILE A 582 33.44 -26.63 -23.48
N SER A 583 33.25 -25.45 -22.88
CA SER A 583 32.75 -24.25 -23.57
C SER A 583 33.79 -23.15 -23.72
N ASN A 584 34.84 -23.15 -22.88
CA ASN A 584 35.75 -22.03 -22.66
C ASN A 584 35.08 -20.72 -22.19
N MET A 585 33.79 -20.73 -21.84
CA MET A 585 33.04 -19.55 -21.40
C MET A 585 33.25 -19.28 -19.90
N ASN A 586 33.20 -18.02 -19.50
CA ASN A 586 33.12 -17.63 -18.09
C ASN A 586 31.67 -17.65 -17.63
N ILE A 587 31.44 -17.87 -16.33
CA ILE A 587 30.09 -18.03 -15.77
C ILE A 587 29.87 -17.05 -14.62
N CYS A 588 28.63 -16.57 -14.49
CA CYS A 588 28.12 -15.84 -13.33
C CYS A 588 27.41 -16.84 -12.39
N ILE A 589 27.36 -16.52 -11.10
CA ILE A 589 26.58 -17.28 -10.12
C ILE A 589 25.32 -16.48 -9.78
N TYR A 590 24.17 -17.15 -9.84
CA TYR A 590 22.92 -16.66 -9.28
C TYR A 590 22.57 -17.38 -7.99
N THR A 591 22.12 -16.63 -6.99
CA THR A 591 21.55 -17.15 -5.73
C THR A 591 20.81 -16.02 -5.00
N TYR A 592 20.11 -16.32 -3.90
CA TYR A 592 19.43 -15.31 -3.08
C TYR A 592 20.11 -15.10 -1.72
N SER A 593 19.93 -13.91 -1.13
CA SER A 593 20.65 -13.48 0.08
C SER A 593 20.64 -14.49 1.23
N ASN A 594 19.51 -15.16 1.49
CA ASN A 594 19.39 -16.14 2.58
C ASN A 594 20.14 -17.44 2.26
N PHE A 595 20.25 -17.82 0.99
CA PHE A 595 20.90 -19.06 0.57
C PHE A 595 22.42 -18.98 0.65
N ILE A 596 23.01 -17.78 0.52
CA ILE A 596 24.46 -17.55 0.55
C ILE A 596 25.14 -18.20 1.76
N SER A 597 24.45 -18.29 2.91
CA SER A 597 24.95 -18.96 4.11
C SER A 597 25.25 -20.46 3.96
N ASN A 598 24.73 -21.11 2.90
CA ASN A 598 24.98 -22.52 2.56
C ASN A 598 26.19 -22.70 1.63
N LEU A 599 26.84 -21.61 1.22
CA LEU A 599 27.96 -21.62 0.28
C LEU A 599 29.28 -21.30 1.00
N ASP A 600 30.40 -21.60 0.36
CA ASP A 600 31.73 -21.31 0.88
C ASP A 600 32.59 -20.45 -0.07
N GLY A 601 33.73 -19.99 0.46
CA GLY A 601 34.64 -19.05 -0.20
C GLY A 601 35.23 -19.52 -1.52
N ARG A 602 35.09 -20.80 -1.91
CA ARG A 602 35.56 -21.27 -3.24
C ARG A 602 34.82 -20.57 -4.38
N LEU A 603 33.64 -20.00 -4.13
CA LEU A 603 32.83 -19.31 -5.13
C LEU A 603 33.09 -17.80 -5.21
N SER A 604 33.89 -17.23 -4.30
CA SER A 604 34.07 -15.77 -4.18
C SER A 604 34.73 -15.11 -5.38
N SER A 605 35.45 -15.87 -6.22
CA SER A 605 36.10 -15.37 -7.42
C SER A 605 35.18 -15.24 -8.63
N TYR A 606 33.97 -15.80 -8.57
CA TYR A 606 33.01 -15.72 -9.66
C TYR A 606 32.06 -14.54 -9.46
N PRO A 607 31.65 -13.84 -10.54
CA PRO A 607 30.70 -12.75 -10.41
C PRO A 607 29.37 -13.20 -9.83
N LEU A 608 28.75 -12.35 -9.01
CA LEU A 608 27.48 -12.64 -8.33
C LEU A 608 26.32 -11.81 -8.92
N TRP A 609 25.25 -12.50 -9.28
CA TRP A 609 23.90 -11.99 -9.47
C TRP A 609 23.06 -12.42 -8.26
N GLU A 610 22.70 -11.47 -7.39
CA GLU A 610 22.02 -11.77 -6.13
C GLU A 610 20.54 -11.39 -6.19
N ALA A 611 19.65 -12.31 -5.84
CA ALA A 611 18.25 -12.01 -5.60
C ALA A 611 18.03 -11.46 -4.18
N ASN A 612 17.41 -10.27 -4.11
CA ASN A 612 17.02 -9.63 -2.85
C ASN A 612 15.83 -8.68 -3.10
N TYR A 613 14.65 -9.07 -2.61
CA TYR A 613 13.39 -8.37 -2.88
C TYR A 613 12.98 -7.37 -1.80
N ASN A 614 13.89 -6.98 -0.90
CA ASN A 614 13.58 -6.09 0.21
C ASN A 614 13.57 -4.59 -0.17
N ASN A 615 13.22 -4.26 -1.43
CA ASN A 615 13.20 -2.89 -1.97
C ASN A 615 14.50 -2.08 -1.74
N THR A 616 15.63 -2.77 -1.62
CA THR A 616 16.94 -2.16 -1.39
C THR A 616 17.57 -1.81 -2.73
N ALA A 617 18.01 -0.57 -2.93
CA ALA A 617 18.70 -0.20 -4.17
C ALA A 617 19.99 -1.03 -4.36
N PHE A 618 20.34 -1.40 -5.59
CA PHE A 618 21.54 -2.20 -5.94
C PHE A 618 22.78 -1.79 -5.13
N LYS A 619 23.09 -0.48 -5.11
CA LYS A 619 24.27 0.09 -4.43
C LYS A 619 24.27 -0.07 -2.90
N ASN A 620 23.11 -0.38 -2.32
CA ASN A 620 22.87 -0.47 -0.88
C ASN A 620 22.60 -1.91 -0.43
N LEU A 621 22.81 -2.92 -1.30
CA LEU A 621 22.64 -4.32 -0.91
C LEU A 621 23.55 -4.64 0.29
N PRO A 622 23.02 -5.29 1.36
CA PRO A 622 23.80 -5.64 2.55
C PRO A 622 25.05 -6.44 2.18
N SER A 623 26.17 -6.31 2.90
CA SER A 623 27.31 -7.21 2.69
C SER A 623 26.93 -8.68 2.92
N ASN A 624 27.54 -9.60 2.18
CA ASN A 624 27.38 -11.04 2.42
C ASN A 624 28.72 -11.70 2.80
N SER A 625 28.70 -12.97 3.19
CA SER A 625 29.84 -13.68 3.77
C SER A 625 30.89 -14.17 2.76
N ILE A 626 30.66 -14.04 1.45
CA ILE A 626 31.49 -14.66 0.40
C ILE A 626 31.98 -13.64 -0.61
N TRP A 627 31.09 -12.79 -1.12
CA TRP A 627 31.41 -11.82 -2.16
C TRP A 627 31.58 -10.41 -1.61
N THR A 628 32.61 -9.74 -2.10
CA THR A 628 32.90 -8.33 -1.78
C THR A 628 32.15 -7.35 -2.68
N SER A 629 31.65 -7.80 -3.82
CA SER A 629 30.84 -7.01 -4.76
C SER A 629 29.85 -7.89 -5.55
N ARG A 630 28.82 -7.26 -6.11
CA ARG A 630 27.86 -7.88 -7.04
C ARG A 630 27.99 -7.25 -8.41
N ILE A 631 27.69 -8.05 -9.43
CA ILE A 631 27.48 -7.57 -10.79
C ILE A 631 26.01 -7.61 -11.20
N GLY A 632 25.14 -8.26 -10.42
CA GLY A 632 23.70 -8.36 -10.68
C GLY A 632 22.86 -8.29 -9.41
N HIS A 633 21.65 -7.74 -9.53
CA HIS A 633 20.64 -7.69 -8.50
C HIS A 633 19.27 -7.98 -9.12
N GLN A 634 18.67 -9.12 -8.77
CA GLN A 634 17.26 -9.37 -9.04
C GLN A 634 16.46 -8.72 -7.91
N PHE A 635 15.72 -7.67 -8.24
CA PHE A 635 15.10 -6.80 -7.23
C PHE A 635 13.61 -7.06 -7.03
N THR A 636 12.98 -7.85 -7.91
CA THR A 636 11.60 -8.32 -7.73
C THR A 636 11.33 -9.56 -8.59
N ASP A 637 10.51 -10.46 -8.07
CA ASP A 637 9.92 -11.63 -8.76
C ASP A 637 8.50 -11.36 -9.30
N SER A 638 7.96 -10.19 -8.98
CA SER A 638 6.57 -9.80 -9.25
C SER A 638 6.43 -8.69 -10.29
N GLY A 639 7.43 -8.51 -11.14
CA GLY A 639 7.43 -7.52 -12.22
C GLY A 639 6.32 -7.73 -13.24
N LYS A 640 5.98 -6.65 -13.96
CA LYS A 640 5.00 -6.67 -15.06
C LYS A 640 5.56 -5.95 -16.28
N ILE A 641 5.80 -6.71 -17.34
CA ILE A 641 6.25 -6.22 -18.64
C ILE A 641 5.20 -6.56 -19.69
N ASN A 642 4.81 -5.59 -20.52
CA ASN A 642 3.83 -5.83 -21.56
C ASN A 642 4.36 -6.86 -22.56
N GLY A 643 3.54 -7.86 -22.89
CA GLY A 643 3.94 -9.03 -23.66
C GLY A 643 4.21 -10.28 -22.81
N ILE A 644 4.22 -10.17 -21.48
CA ILE A 644 4.29 -11.29 -20.55
C ILE A 644 3.04 -11.27 -19.66
N ASN A 645 2.27 -12.36 -19.65
CA ASN A 645 1.04 -12.44 -18.86
C ASN A 645 1.30 -12.81 -17.40
N ALA A 646 2.38 -13.57 -17.15
CA ALA A 646 2.82 -13.95 -15.81
C ALA A 646 3.43 -12.77 -15.04
N ASN A 647 3.79 -12.99 -13.78
CA ASN A 647 4.81 -12.15 -13.15
C ASN A 647 6.14 -12.43 -13.84
N VAL A 648 7.01 -11.44 -13.93
CA VAL A 648 8.35 -11.61 -14.50
C VAL A 648 9.38 -11.02 -13.56
N ASP A 649 10.50 -11.71 -13.45
CA ASP A 649 11.63 -11.30 -12.62
C ASP A 649 12.34 -10.10 -13.27
N LEU A 650 12.69 -9.09 -12.47
CA LEU A 650 13.36 -7.88 -12.95
C LEU A 650 14.74 -7.73 -12.33
N ASP A 651 15.71 -7.47 -13.20
CA ASP A 651 17.11 -7.41 -12.85
C ASP A 651 17.75 -6.06 -13.18
N ALA A 652 18.75 -5.71 -12.39
CA ALA A 652 19.73 -4.71 -12.71
C ALA A 652 21.13 -5.33 -12.68
N PHE A 653 21.99 -4.97 -13.63
CA PHE A 653 23.36 -5.46 -13.73
C PHE A 653 24.37 -4.34 -13.95
N THR A 654 25.62 -4.54 -13.56
CA THR A 654 26.74 -3.75 -14.06
C THR A 654 27.09 -4.18 -15.48
N GLN A 655 27.96 -3.43 -16.16
CA GLN A 655 28.45 -3.82 -17.49
C GLN A 655 29.25 -5.13 -17.46
N ASP A 656 29.73 -5.56 -16.30
CA ASP A 656 30.51 -6.78 -16.13
C ASP A 656 29.70 -8.06 -16.37
N ILE A 657 28.38 -7.98 -16.54
CA ILE A 657 27.56 -9.12 -16.95
C ILE A 657 27.72 -9.49 -18.42
N LEU A 658 28.21 -8.58 -19.27
CA LEU A 658 28.32 -8.79 -20.71
C LEU A 658 29.52 -9.68 -21.08
N ASN A 659 29.41 -10.43 -22.18
CA ASN A 659 30.51 -11.22 -22.76
C ASN A 659 31.42 -10.42 -23.69
#